data_AF-A0A1G5AEF7-F1
#
_entry.id   AF-A0A1G5AEF7-F1
#
_cell.length_a   1.000
_cell.length_b   1.000
_cell.length_c   1.000
_cell.angle_alpha   90.00
_cell.angle_beta   90.00
_cell.angle_gamma   90.00
#
_symmetry.space_group_name_H-M   'P 1'
#
loop_
_entity.id
_entity.type
_entity.pdbx_description
1 polymer ?
#
loop_
_entity_poly.entity_id
_entity_poly.type
_entity_poly.pdbx_seq_one_letter_code
_entity_poly.pdbx_strand_id
1 'polypeptide(L)'
;MLKHGRNEVCHCGSGKKYKRCCGQNNNIIELNPNTITKSEADKIRRGLQQFVLSKKQLVDKAIVDIANKIEINIDSVINELFEFTMDLIVFDYPVKDEMTLFDLYLKDKQREIKDRVLRIIHSWRDSYLSVYEVKDFYEDEGLILIDLLTKEEKLVKIYGLNGDANKKDLHIGRLLPVESWNEYLNGCIILPSQNKEALINEIKYTRRNKEIFGEKYNNWKEFLKNEGDVFIEVLLDEIVDETMIPLNEDYYDEELHIRQFLSMPHRLLDGMSPLQASYNPKMSKKLKKFIDKIEKGEIDKELQAIDISNHIDIINSLLYGENSILTDIESVPFDNETYKNEALLFIKNCKGKIFLYDIEKTIDLWYLYTSDMKPIIRKSGSWASVLEYIMLDEAWCQYQPTQKEIAKKYGVSHSTVSSNSQMMIQFMYRVMYSYEEEQNQPELLRAPANIINRPKTEKSMLDISEILQNQDFHSIEDANSFMNSILNNGMLEQNKSNLSKKDEAKELIYSAWDSNSKREKIRLANKALKLDENCIDAYNILAEFETNTLEEKIQLFKKALSISERVLGKSYFQENKGHFWGLLETRPYMRAKMGLAQCLIEEGRKEEAINNFYDMLSLNPNDNQGVRYLLAPYLMENGRFADAIGIMNEYDEESSDWLFNKALYTFKSKGANKRAENLLKKAIENNKYVADYLLQIKPIPKILPDNISHGSKEEAINYASYAKKAWEKTWGAIAWLKHVNNN
;
A
#
# COMPACT_ATOMS: atom_id res chain seq x y z
N MET A 1 15.07 41.50 21.40
CA MET A 1 14.34 42.74 21.79
C MET A 1 14.56 43.03 23.28
N LEU A 2 14.87 44.27 23.66
CA LEU A 2 14.97 44.74 25.05
C LEU A 2 13.61 44.58 25.76
N LYS A 3 13.56 43.84 26.88
CA LYS A 3 12.32 43.64 27.66
C LYS A 3 11.99 44.93 28.43
N HIS A 4 10.96 45.67 27.99
CA HIS A 4 10.42 46.79 28.76
C HIS A 4 9.69 46.33 30.03
N GLY A 5 9.81 47.13 31.09
CA GLY A 5 9.19 46.83 32.37
C GLY A 5 7.67 46.89 32.27
N ARG A 6 6.97 45.83 32.72
CA ARG A 6 5.50 45.71 32.65
C ARG A 6 4.71 46.91 33.21
N ASN A 7 5.31 47.69 34.11
CA ASN A 7 4.70 48.83 34.78
C ASN A 7 5.14 50.20 34.21
N GLU A 8 6.02 50.23 33.22
CA GLU A 8 6.48 51.46 32.56
C GLU A 8 5.40 52.03 31.62
N VAL A 9 5.53 53.31 31.25
CA VAL A 9 4.63 53.97 30.30
C VAL A 9 4.83 53.34 28.92
N CYS A 10 3.74 53.07 28.21
CA CYS A 10 3.76 52.37 26.94
C CYS A 10 4.41 53.22 25.84
N HIS A 11 5.31 52.62 25.07
CA HIS A 11 6.09 53.27 24.02
C HIS A 11 5.25 53.77 22.83
N CYS A 12 3.99 53.32 22.68
CA CYS A 12 3.07 53.80 21.65
C CYS A 12 2.55 55.23 21.89
N GLY A 13 3.00 55.92 22.93
CA GLY A 13 2.61 57.29 23.23
C GLY A 13 1.23 57.45 23.88
N SER A 14 0.57 56.35 24.25
CA SER A 14 -0.79 56.37 24.82
C SER A 14 -0.89 56.92 26.25
N GLY A 15 0.24 57.15 26.93
CA GLY A 15 0.29 57.57 28.34
C GLY A 15 -0.14 56.49 29.36
N LYS A 16 -0.54 55.30 28.92
CA LYS A 16 -0.94 54.18 29.79
C LYS A 16 0.26 53.30 30.15
N LYS A 17 0.18 52.54 31.26
CA LYS A 17 1.19 51.50 31.60
C LYS A 17 1.19 50.39 30.55
N TYR A 18 2.36 49.86 30.17
CA TYR A 18 2.55 48.86 29.11
C TYR A 18 1.59 47.67 29.24
N LYS A 19 1.43 47.10 30.45
CA LYS A 19 0.50 45.98 30.72
C LYS A 19 -0.99 46.27 30.50
N ARG A 20 -1.39 47.54 30.39
CA ARG A 20 -2.79 47.99 30.15
C ARG A 20 -2.96 48.64 28.78
N CYS A 21 -2.01 48.40 27.87
CA CYS A 21 -2.01 48.91 26.50
C CYS A 21 -1.44 47.83 25.57
N CYS A 22 -0.30 48.05 24.92
CA CYS A 22 0.30 47.07 23.99
C CYS A 22 0.57 45.71 24.65
N GLY A 23 0.88 45.66 25.95
CA GLY A 23 1.06 44.42 26.69
C GLY A 23 -0.22 43.69 27.10
N GLN A 24 -1.40 44.19 26.72
CA GLN A 24 -2.71 43.58 27.00
C GLN A 24 -3.17 42.65 25.86
N ASN A 25 -2.60 42.81 24.66
CA ASN A 25 -2.90 42.02 23.47
C ASN A 25 -1.65 41.27 23.01
N ASN A 26 -1.26 40.19 23.71
CA ASN A 26 -0.22 39.27 23.23
C ASN A 26 -0.70 38.35 22.06
N ASN A 27 -1.87 38.61 21.48
CA ASN A 27 -2.43 37.87 20.33
C ASN A 27 -2.59 38.74 19.07
N ILE A 28 -1.82 39.81 18.92
CA ILE A 28 -1.66 40.45 17.62
C ILE A 28 -0.26 40.10 17.14
N ILE A 29 -0.18 39.02 16.36
CA ILE A 29 1.00 38.74 15.54
C ILE A 29 1.08 39.91 14.56
N GLU A 30 2.02 40.82 14.77
CA GLU A 30 2.44 41.74 13.72
C GLU A 30 2.89 40.87 12.55
N LEU A 31 2.04 40.77 11.53
CA LEU A 31 2.40 40.12 10.27
C LEU A 31 3.58 40.91 9.72
N ASN A 32 4.76 40.29 9.71
CA ASN A 32 5.90 40.84 8.99
C ASN A 32 5.42 41.12 7.55
N PRO A 33 5.47 42.38 7.08
CA PRO A 33 4.95 42.73 5.77
C PRO A 33 5.70 42.04 4.62
N ASN A 34 6.84 41.40 4.93
CA ASN A 34 7.73 40.73 3.98
C ASN A 34 7.68 39.19 4.05
N THR A 35 6.75 38.57 4.79
CA THR A 35 6.58 37.10 4.81
C THR A 35 5.12 36.68 4.59
N ILE A 36 4.88 35.49 4.03
CA ILE A 36 3.54 34.90 3.95
C ILE A 36 3.38 33.90 5.09
N THR A 37 2.20 33.83 5.70
CA THR A 37 1.99 32.81 6.73
C THR A 37 1.86 31.43 6.10
N LYS A 38 2.16 30.36 6.84
CA LYS A 38 1.91 28.98 6.37
C LYS A 38 0.48 28.79 5.85
N SER A 39 -0.53 29.30 6.56
CA SER A 39 -1.93 29.19 6.14
C SER A 39 -2.22 29.89 4.80
N GLU A 40 -1.57 31.03 4.53
CA GLU A 40 -1.67 31.72 3.25
C GLU A 40 -0.96 30.94 2.13
N ALA A 41 0.23 30.41 2.38
CA ALA A 41 0.95 29.55 1.43
C ALA A 41 0.13 28.29 1.10
N ASP A 42 -0.42 27.60 2.09
CA ASP A 42 -1.23 26.40 1.91
C ASP A 42 -2.52 26.67 1.11
N LYS A 43 -3.14 27.84 1.31
CA LYS A 43 -4.29 28.25 0.51
C LYS A 43 -3.93 28.42 -0.96
N ILE A 44 -2.75 28.98 -1.22
CA ILE A 44 -2.26 29.21 -2.59
C ILE A 44 -1.86 27.88 -3.23
N ARG A 45 -1.16 26.99 -2.52
CA ARG A 45 -0.83 25.65 -3.00
C ARG A 45 -2.09 24.86 -3.41
N ARG A 46 -3.11 24.80 -2.55
CA ARG A 46 -4.37 24.13 -2.89
C ARG A 46 -5.04 24.73 -4.13
N GLY A 47 -5.02 26.06 -4.25
CA GLY A 47 -5.57 26.74 -5.42
C GLY A 47 -4.77 26.46 -6.70
N LEU A 48 -3.43 26.43 -6.60
CA LEU A 48 -2.53 26.13 -7.71
C LEU A 48 -2.71 24.68 -8.18
N GLN A 49 -2.78 23.72 -7.26
CA GLN A 49 -3.04 22.32 -7.57
C GLN A 49 -4.38 22.15 -8.31
N GLN A 50 -5.46 22.74 -7.81
CA GLN A 50 -6.76 22.73 -8.49
C GLN A 50 -6.70 23.37 -9.88
N PHE A 51 -5.94 24.44 -10.03
CA PHE A 51 -5.75 25.10 -11.32
C PHE A 51 -4.99 24.20 -12.30
N VAL A 52 -3.87 23.60 -11.88
CA VAL A 52 -3.06 22.68 -12.70
C VAL A 52 -3.90 21.49 -13.16
N LEU A 53 -4.69 20.88 -12.27
CA LEU A 53 -5.62 19.79 -12.61
C LEU A 53 -6.66 20.23 -13.67
N SER A 54 -7.14 21.48 -13.61
CA SER A 54 -8.04 22.02 -14.63
C SER A 54 -7.39 22.24 -16.01
N LYS A 55 -6.06 22.14 -16.08
CA LYS A 55 -5.24 22.33 -17.29
C LYS A 55 -4.58 21.04 -17.77
N LYS A 56 -5.17 19.87 -17.46
CA LYS A 56 -4.64 18.54 -17.81
C LYS A 56 -4.02 18.47 -19.22
N GLN A 57 -4.72 18.91 -20.26
CA GLN A 57 -4.20 18.88 -21.64
C GLN A 57 -2.87 19.64 -21.85
N LEU A 58 -2.64 20.73 -21.11
CA LEU A 58 -1.37 21.46 -21.17
C LEU A 58 -0.26 20.72 -20.41
N VAL A 59 -0.62 20.02 -19.34
CA VAL A 59 0.29 19.18 -18.55
C VAL A 59 0.69 17.96 -19.38
N ASP A 60 -0.27 17.22 -19.93
CA ASP A 60 -0.04 16.03 -20.75
C ASP A 60 0.89 16.38 -21.94
N LYS A 61 0.62 17.50 -22.61
CA LYS A 61 1.49 17.99 -23.68
C LYS A 61 2.91 18.31 -23.17
N ALA A 62 3.03 19.00 -22.04
CA ALA A 62 4.34 19.33 -21.47
C ALA A 62 5.15 18.06 -21.12
N ILE A 63 4.49 17.03 -20.58
CA ILE A 63 5.13 15.73 -20.31
C ILE A 63 5.65 15.10 -21.59
N VAL A 64 4.83 15.04 -22.65
CA VAL A 64 5.23 14.53 -23.97
C VAL A 64 6.41 15.32 -24.54
N ASP A 65 6.36 16.65 -24.47
CA ASP A 65 7.41 17.51 -24.99
C ASP A 65 8.74 17.31 -24.22
N ILE A 66 8.68 17.16 -22.90
CA ILE A 66 9.86 16.89 -22.04
C ILE A 66 10.44 15.50 -22.34
N ALA A 67 9.60 14.47 -22.38
CA ALA A 67 10.04 13.10 -22.70
C ALA A 67 10.73 13.03 -24.07
N ASN A 68 10.15 13.69 -25.08
CA ASN A 68 10.77 13.80 -26.41
C ASN A 68 12.07 14.60 -26.40
N LYS A 69 12.18 15.66 -25.59
CA LYS A 69 13.39 16.51 -25.52
C LYS A 69 14.57 15.73 -24.95
N ILE A 70 14.33 14.87 -23.97
CA ILE A 70 15.37 14.10 -23.25
C ILE A 70 15.53 12.70 -23.87
N GLU A 71 14.75 12.35 -24.89
CA GLU A 71 14.77 11.04 -25.57
C GLU A 71 14.49 9.85 -24.62
N ILE A 72 13.60 10.06 -23.64
CA ILE A 72 13.22 9.07 -22.63
C ILE A 72 11.79 8.59 -22.81
N ASN A 73 11.49 7.39 -22.29
CA ASN A 73 10.12 6.89 -22.27
C ASN A 73 9.24 7.82 -21.40
N ILE A 74 8.09 8.20 -21.94
CA ILE A 74 7.09 9.00 -21.25
C ILE A 74 6.61 8.33 -19.96
N ASP A 75 6.58 6.99 -19.93
CA ASP A 75 6.13 6.21 -18.79
C ASP A 75 7.12 6.30 -17.62
N SER A 76 8.44 6.32 -17.89
CA SER A 76 9.45 6.53 -16.83
C SER A 76 9.30 7.91 -16.18
N VAL A 77 8.95 8.94 -16.96
CA VAL A 77 8.65 10.28 -16.46
C VAL A 77 7.37 10.31 -15.59
N ILE A 78 6.33 9.59 -16.02
CA ILE A 78 5.02 9.56 -15.36
C ILE A 78 5.00 8.66 -14.12
N ASN A 79 5.73 7.56 -14.11
CA ASN A 79 5.63 6.54 -13.06
C ASN A 79 6.67 6.74 -11.95
N GLU A 80 7.89 7.15 -12.29
CA GLU A 80 8.99 7.20 -11.32
C GLU A 80 9.28 8.61 -10.81
N LEU A 81 9.04 9.63 -11.65
CA LEU A 81 9.42 11.02 -11.39
C LEU A 81 8.23 11.99 -11.46
N PHE A 82 6.99 11.51 -11.28
CA PHE A 82 5.78 12.33 -11.48
C PHE A 82 5.80 13.65 -10.70
N GLU A 83 5.90 13.56 -9.37
CA GLU A 83 5.86 14.74 -8.48
C GLU A 83 7.01 15.73 -8.79
N PHE A 84 8.15 15.19 -9.18
CA PHE A 84 9.33 15.96 -9.56
C PHE A 84 9.13 16.69 -10.91
N THR A 85 8.61 15.97 -11.90
CA THR A 85 8.29 16.50 -13.23
C THR A 85 7.18 17.54 -13.14
N MET A 86 6.22 17.37 -12.24
CA MET A 86 5.17 18.36 -11.99
C MET A 86 5.74 19.69 -11.48
N ASP A 87 6.74 19.69 -10.59
CA ASP A 87 7.41 20.92 -10.15
C ASP A 87 8.08 21.66 -11.32
N LEU A 88 8.70 20.93 -12.23
CA LEU A 88 9.32 21.48 -13.44
C LEU A 88 8.25 22.09 -14.37
N ILE A 89 7.19 21.35 -14.67
CA ILE A 89 6.11 21.79 -15.57
C ILE A 89 5.43 23.04 -15.01
N VAL A 90 5.20 23.09 -13.70
CA VAL A 90 4.46 24.19 -13.10
C VAL A 90 5.26 25.49 -13.10
N PHE A 91 6.57 25.45 -12.83
CA PHE A 91 7.39 26.64 -12.58
C PHE A 91 8.34 27.03 -13.70
N ASP A 92 8.71 26.09 -14.56
CA ASP A 92 9.81 26.28 -15.52
C ASP A 92 9.37 26.03 -16.96
N TYR A 93 8.40 25.14 -17.20
CA TYR A 93 7.95 24.82 -18.56
C TYR A 93 6.94 25.85 -19.13
N PRO A 94 7.26 26.53 -20.25
CA PRO A 94 6.35 27.49 -20.87
C PRO A 94 5.23 26.78 -21.64
N VAL A 95 4.06 26.62 -21.01
CA VAL A 95 2.91 25.91 -21.58
C VAL A 95 2.11 26.72 -22.59
N LYS A 96 2.12 28.07 -22.49
CA LYS A 96 1.35 28.94 -23.40
C LYS A 96 1.85 30.39 -23.38
N ASP A 97 2.05 30.98 -24.56
CA ASP A 97 2.45 32.40 -24.72
C ASP A 97 3.68 32.77 -23.86
N GLU A 98 4.67 31.85 -23.79
CA GLU A 98 5.86 31.94 -22.92
C GLU A 98 5.56 31.98 -21.41
N MET A 99 4.32 31.74 -20.99
CA MET A 99 3.91 31.67 -19.59
C MET A 99 3.90 30.23 -19.08
N THR A 100 4.36 30.05 -17.83
CA THR A 100 4.26 28.78 -17.09
C THR A 100 2.85 28.58 -16.52
N LEU A 101 2.53 27.37 -16.04
CA LEU A 101 1.25 27.16 -15.36
C LEU A 101 1.11 28.02 -14.09
N PHE A 102 2.22 28.26 -13.39
CA PHE A 102 2.23 29.16 -12.24
C PHE A 102 1.91 30.61 -12.66
N ASP A 103 2.44 31.08 -13.78
CA ASP A 103 2.13 32.42 -14.29
C ASP A 103 0.68 32.56 -14.71
N LEU A 104 0.13 31.53 -15.37
CA LEU A 104 -1.28 31.49 -15.74
C LEU A 104 -2.19 31.48 -14.50
N TYR A 105 -1.80 30.74 -13.46
CA TYR A 105 -2.50 30.73 -12.17
C TYR A 105 -2.50 32.11 -11.52
N LEU A 106 -1.35 32.77 -11.42
CA LEU A 106 -1.25 34.11 -10.84
C LEU A 106 -2.08 35.12 -11.63
N LYS A 107 -2.10 35.03 -12.97
CA LYS A 107 -2.94 35.89 -13.83
C LYS A 107 -4.44 35.69 -13.59
N ASP A 108 -4.87 34.45 -13.38
CA ASP A 108 -6.27 34.09 -13.07
C ASP A 108 -6.68 34.55 -11.67
N LYS A 109 -5.81 34.35 -10.67
CA LYS A 109 -6.13 34.54 -9.25
C LYS A 109 -5.66 35.84 -8.63
N GLN A 110 -4.96 36.72 -9.36
CA GLN A 110 -4.44 37.99 -8.85
C GLN A 110 -5.49 38.87 -8.14
N ARG A 111 -6.77 38.83 -8.53
CA ARG A 111 -7.85 39.62 -7.91
C ARG A 111 -8.38 39.00 -6.60
N GLU A 112 -8.14 37.70 -6.40
CA GLU A 112 -8.59 36.94 -5.23
C GLU A 112 -7.50 36.86 -4.14
N ILE A 113 -6.24 37.11 -4.51
CA ILE A 113 -5.07 37.06 -3.63
C ILE A 113 -4.78 38.47 -3.10
N LYS A 114 -4.54 38.59 -1.79
CA LYS A 114 -4.17 39.87 -1.18
C LYS A 114 -2.86 40.40 -1.78
N ASP A 115 -2.79 41.68 -2.12
CA ASP A 115 -1.59 42.31 -2.73
C ASP A 115 -0.28 42.02 -1.98
N ARG A 116 -0.32 41.99 -0.64
CA ARG A 116 0.84 41.64 0.19
C ARG A 116 1.35 40.23 -0.10
N VAL A 117 0.43 39.26 -0.16
CA VAL A 117 0.73 37.85 -0.42
C VAL A 117 1.18 37.68 -1.86
N LEU A 118 0.50 38.35 -2.79
CA LEU A 118 0.83 38.32 -4.21
C LEU A 118 2.27 38.78 -4.45
N ARG A 119 2.70 39.90 -3.85
CA ARG A 119 4.09 40.40 -3.96
C ARG A 119 5.15 39.42 -3.50
N ILE A 120 4.86 38.60 -2.50
CA ILE A 120 5.81 37.64 -1.94
C ILE A 120 5.81 36.37 -2.79
N ILE A 121 4.64 35.88 -3.18
CA ILE A 121 4.50 34.68 -4.02
C ILE A 121 5.05 34.91 -5.44
N HIS A 122 5.17 36.17 -5.88
CA HIS A 122 5.92 36.50 -7.10
C HIS A 122 7.36 35.97 -7.06
N SER A 123 8.01 35.91 -5.88
CA SER A 123 9.38 35.39 -5.77
C SER A 123 9.47 33.86 -5.89
N TRP A 124 8.34 33.14 -5.85
CA TRP A 124 8.33 31.69 -6.10
C TRP A 124 8.69 31.38 -7.55
N ARG A 125 8.51 32.34 -8.47
CA ARG A 125 8.98 32.23 -9.86
C ARG A 125 10.48 31.99 -9.95
N ASP A 126 11.24 32.58 -9.02
CA ASP A 126 12.69 32.52 -9.00
C ASP A 126 13.23 31.26 -8.29
N SER A 127 12.33 30.38 -7.81
CA SER A 127 12.74 29.07 -7.27
C SER A 127 13.22 28.16 -8.39
N TYR A 128 13.98 27.12 -8.00
CA TYR A 128 14.55 26.13 -8.90
C TYR A 128 14.66 24.77 -8.18
N LEU A 129 14.78 23.70 -8.97
CA LEU A 129 15.12 22.37 -8.47
C LEU A 129 16.62 22.32 -8.15
N SER A 130 16.99 21.67 -7.05
CA SER A 130 18.40 21.48 -6.68
C SER A 130 18.61 20.22 -5.85
N VAL A 131 19.88 19.85 -5.68
CA VAL A 131 20.33 18.81 -4.76
C VAL A 131 20.80 19.47 -3.47
N TYR A 132 20.23 19.04 -2.36
CA TYR A 132 20.56 19.51 -1.04
C TYR A 132 21.12 18.37 -0.19
N GLU A 133 22.11 18.65 0.64
CA GLU A 133 22.58 17.70 1.65
C GLU A 133 22.05 18.11 3.03
N VAL A 134 21.56 17.15 3.80
CA VAL A 134 21.18 17.36 5.20
C VAL A 134 22.44 17.62 6.03
N LYS A 135 22.67 18.90 6.37
CA LYS A 135 23.79 19.34 7.18
C LYS A 135 23.53 19.12 8.68
N ASP A 136 22.35 19.53 9.13
CA ASP A 136 21.94 19.38 10.53
C ASP A 136 20.42 19.44 10.69
N PHE A 137 19.95 19.18 11.90
CA PHE A 137 18.56 19.33 12.30
C PHE A 137 18.35 20.67 13.04
N TYR A 138 17.16 21.24 12.89
CA TYR A 138 16.75 22.48 13.54
C TYR A 138 15.38 22.29 14.21
N GLU A 139 15.35 22.35 15.54
CA GLU A 139 14.16 22.03 16.35
C GLU A 139 13.63 20.61 16.05
N ASP A 140 12.39 20.29 16.47
CA ASP A 140 11.84 18.94 16.37
C ASP A 140 11.32 18.58 14.96
N GLU A 141 11.17 19.55 14.05
CA GLU A 141 10.51 19.38 12.72
C GLU A 141 11.23 20.12 11.57
N GLY A 142 12.48 20.54 11.75
CA GLY A 142 13.22 21.33 10.77
C GLY A 142 14.58 20.75 10.38
N LEU A 143 15.01 21.02 9.13
CA LEU A 143 16.31 20.66 8.59
C LEU A 143 17.11 21.90 8.21
N ILE A 144 18.42 21.83 8.43
CA ILE A 144 19.41 22.72 7.82
C ILE A 144 19.97 21.98 6.62
N LEU A 145 19.59 22.42 5.44
CA LEU A 145 20.04 21.88 4.18
C LEU A 145 21.14 22.76 3.57
N ILE A 146 22.12 22.16 2.93
CA ILE A 146 23.09 22.87 2.09
C ILE A 146 22.89 22.50 0.62
N ASP A 147 22.61 23.50 -0.21
CA ASP A 147 22.53 23.34 -1.67
C ASP A 147 23.93 22.99 -2.19
N LEU A 148 24.07 21.80 -2.77
CA LEU A 148 25.38 21.29 -3.18
C LEU A 148 25.95 22.00 -4.42
N LEU A 149 25.12 22.71 -5.18
CA LEU A 149 25.52 23.45 -6.37
C LEU A 149 25.78 24.93 -6.05
N THR A 150 24.86 25.58 -5.34
CA THR A 150 24.99 27.01 -4.99
C THR A 150 25.76 27.28 -3.70
N LYS A 151 25.93 26.26 -2.85
CA LYS A 151 26.52 26.33 -1.50
C LYS A 151 25.71 27.15 -0.49
N GLU A 152 24.47 27.49 -0.82
CA GLU A 152 23.59 28.22 0.09
C GLU A 152 22.99 27.29 1.15
N GLU A 153 22.92 27.76 2.39
CA GLU A 153 22.20 27.07 3.46
C GLU A 153 20.73 27.49 3.47
N LYS A 154 19.85 26.50 3.62
CA LYS A 154 18.39 26.67 3.65
C LYS A 154 17.86 26.04 4.92
N LEU A 155 17.12 26.83 5.69
CA LEU A 155 16.27 26.31 6.76
C LEU A 155 14.98 25.79 6.12
N VAL A 156 14.65 24.52 6.34
CA VAL A 156 13.48 23.85 5.75
C VAL A 156 12.63 23.25 6.86
N LYS A 157 11.31 23.41 6.79
CA LYS A 157 10.38 22.67 7.65
C LYS A 157 9.71 21.58 6.86
N ILE A 158 9.65 20.39 7.45
CA ILE A 158 9.04 19.22 6.83
C ILE A 158 7.92 18.75 7.75
N TYR A 159 6.70 18.72 7.22
CA TYR A 159 5.51 18.30 7.94
C TYR A 159 5.13 16.89 7.50
N GLY A 160 5.10 15.92 8.43
CA GLY A 160 4.64 14.56 8.15
C GLY A 160 5.73 13.50 7.92
N LEU A 161 6.98 13.90 7.65
CA LEU A 161 8.15 13.00 7.67
C LEU A 161 8.75 12.97 9.08
N ASN A 162 8.01 12.41 10.04
CA ASN A 162 8.56 12.15 11.37
C ASN A 162 9.42 10.89 11.33
N GLY A 163 10.73 11.01 11.04
CA GLY A 163 11.69 10.00 11.51
C GLY A 163 12.89 9.63 10.63
N ASP A 164 12.85 9.83 9.30
CA ASP A 164 13.77 9.07 8.41
C ASP A 164 14.89 9.87 7.74
N ALA A 165 14.93 11.20 7.88
CA ALA A 165 16.05 11.98 7.33
C ALA A 165 17.30 11.81 8.20
N ASN A 166 18.40 11.35 7.61
CA ASN A 166 19.71 11.23 8.26
C ASN A 166 20.63 12.38 7.84
N LYS A 167 21.63 12.69 8.69
CA LYS A 167 22.71 13.60 8.26
C LYS A 167 23.40 13.02 7.02
N LYS A 168 23.67 13.90 6.07
CA LYS A 168 24.24 13.62 4.74
C LYS A 168 23.28 13.03 3.71
N ASP A 169 22.02 12.80 4.05
CA ASP A 169 21.04 12.41 3.04
C ASP A 169 20.91 13.52 2.00
N LEU A 170 20.66 13.11 0.76
CA LEU A 170 20.54 14.00 -0.38
C LEU A 170 19.06 14.20 -0.67
N HIS A 171 18.59 15.43 -0.55
CA HIS A 171 17.23 15.81 -0.90
C HIS A 171 17.24 16.48 -2.26
N ILE A 172 16.38 16.04 -3.17
CA ILE A 172 16.21 16.63 -4.49
C ILE A 172 14.78 17.13 -4.62
N GLY A 173 14.62 18.43 -4.87
CA GLY A 173 13.29 19.03 -4.98
C GLY A 173 13.33 20.56 -5.02
N ARG A 174 12.15 21.18 -5.06
CA ARG A 174 11.99 22.63 -5.11
C ARG A 174 11.63 23.18 -3.73
N LEU A 175 12.41 24.14 -3.26
CA LEU A 175 12.14 24.84 -2.01
C LEU A 175 11.48 26.19 -2.27
N LEU A 176 10.34 26.42 -1.61
CA LEU A 176 9.57 27.66 -1.68
C LEU A 176 9.66 28.45 -0.37
N PRO A 177 9.89 29.77 -0.41
CA PRO A 177 9.91 30.60 0.79
C PRO A 177 8.48 30.84 1.30
N VAL A 178 8.25 30.59 2.59
CA VAL A 178 6.96 30.83 3.24
C VAL A 178 7.13 31.90 4.32
N GLU A 179 7.84 31.58 5.41
CA GLU A 179 8.17 32.51 6.50
C GLU A 179 9.69 32.77 6.59
N SER A 180 10.30 32.52 7.75
CA SER A 180 11.76 32.51 7.91
C SER A 180 12.38 31.17 7.50
N TRP A 181 11.59 30.29 6.89
CA TRP A 181 11.98 28.96 6.43
C TRP A 181 11.41 28.69 5.03
N ASN A 182 11.87 27.59 4.44
CA ASN A 182 11.42 27.08 3.16
C ASN A 182 10.65 25.77 3.34
N GLU A 183 9.84 25.43 2.36
CA GLU A 183 9.04 24.21 2.33
C GLU A 183 9.05 23.63 0.92
N TYR A 184 8.91 22.31 0.81
CA TYR A 184 8.68 21.67 -0.48
C TYR A 184 7.29 22.01 -1.03
N LEU A 185 7.14 21.98 -2.36
CA LEU A 185 5.83 22.15 -3.00
C LEU A 185 5.06 20.83 -3.06
N ASN A 186 5.64 19.85 -3.75
CA ASN A 186 5.07 18.51 -3.98
C ASN A 186 5.84 17.39 -3.27
N GLY A 187 6.93 17.72 -2.56
CA GLY A 187 7.77 16.77 -1.84
C GLY A 187 9.24 16.86 -2.27
N CYS A 188 10.04 15.85 -1.91
CA CYS A 188 11.40 15.69 -2.39
C CYS A 188 11.76 14.21 -2.52
N ILE A 189 12.67 13.91 -3.44
CA ILE A 189 13.33 12.60 -3.53
C ILE A 189 14.48 12.59 -2.53
N ILE A 190 14.61 11.51 -1.76
CA ILE A 190 15.69 11.32 -0.78
C ILE A 190 16.61 10.20 -1.28
N LEU A 191 17.89 10.52 -1.49
CA LEU A 191 18.91 9.55 -1.88
C LEU A 191 20.00 9.42 -0.80
N PRO A 192 20.62 8.23 -0.64
CA PRO A 192 21.74 8.04 0.26
C PRO A 192 22.95 8.88 -0.13
N SER A 193 23.79 9.23 0.85
CA SER A 193 24.98 10.07 0.65
C SER A 193 26.01 9.53 -0.36
N GLN A 194 25.96 8.24 -0.70
CA GLN A 194 26.87 7.60 -1.67
C GLN A 194 26.63 8.06 -3.12
N ASN A 195 25.39 8.40 -3.48
CA ASN A 195 25.02 8.89 -4.81
C ASN A 195 25.48 10.34 -5.05
N LYS A 196 26.05 11.01 -4.02
CA LYS A 196 26.41 12.42 -4.07
C LYS A 196 27.39 12.76 -5.18
N GLU A 197 28.47 11.98 -5.30
CA GLU A 197 29.51 12.29 -6.27
C GLU A 197 29.03 12.09 -7.69
N ALA A 198 28.32 10.99 -7.96
CA ALA A 198 27.77 10.68 -9.28
C ALA A 198 26.77 11.76 -9.73
N LEU A 199 25.73 12.01 -8.92
CA LEU A 199 24.70 13.02 -9.17
C LEU A 199 25.28 14.42 -9.44
N ILE A 200 26.21 14.88 -8.60
CA ILE A 200 26.79 16.22 -8.75
C ILE A 200 27.75 16.29 -9.95
N ASN A 201 28.47 15.22 -10.27
CA ASN A 201 29.35 15.19 -11.41
C ASN A 201 28.56 15.20 -12.71
N GLU A 202 27.45 14.48 -12.79
CA GLU A 202 26.60 14.43 -13.98
C GLU A 202 25.94 15.79 -14.25
N ILE A 203 25.33 16.42 -13.24
CA ILE A 203 24.75 17.77 -13.39
C ILE A 203 25.82 18.79 -13.85
N LYS A 204 27.05 18.70 -13.34
CA LYS A 204 28.17 19.54 -13.78
C LYS A 204 28.62 19.23 -15.20
N TYR A 205 28.63 17.96 -15.57
CA TYR A 205 28.98 17.51 -16.90
C TYR A 205 27.97 18.01 -17.92
N THR A 206 26.66 17.84 -17.68
CA THR A 206 25.59 18.36 -18.55
C THR A 206 25.68 19.87 -18.72
N ARG A 207 25.87 20.61 -17.62
CA ARG A 207 26.10 22.08 -17.69
C ARG A 207 27.30 22.42 -18.58
N ARG A 208 28.43 21.74 -18.37
CA ARG A 208 29.66 22.00 -19.12
C ARG A 208 29.48 21.69 -20.60
N ASN A 209 28.77 20.62 -20.94
CA ASN A 209 28.48 20.27 -22.33
C ASN A 209 27.62 21.35 -23.00
N LYS A 210 26.54 21.79 -22.35
CA LYS A 210 25.71 22.90 -22.82
C LYS A 210 26.51 24.19 -23.04
N GLU A 211 27.41 24.52 -22.12
CA GLU A 211 28.32 25.67 -22.25
C GLU A 211 29.31 25.51 -23.42
N ILE A 212 29.78 24.30 -23.71
CA ILE A 212 30.63 23.99 -24.88
C ILE A 212 29.86 24.21 -26.19
N PHE A 213 28.57 23.87 -26.22
CA PHE A 213 27.69 24.07 -27.38
C PHE A 213 27.15 25.51 -27.53
N GLY A 214 27.64 26.45 -26.71
CA GLY A 214 27.44 27.88 -26.89
C GLY A 214 26.38 28.51 -25.99
N GLU A 215 25.71 27.73 -25.14
CA GLU A 215 24.84 28.26 -24.09
C GLU A 215 25.68 28.96 -23.00
N LYS A 216 25.11 29.94 -22.30
CA LYS A 216 25.84 30.70 -21.27
C LYS A 216 24.97 30.91 -20.05
N TYR A 217 25.51 30.52 -18.90
CA TYR A 217 24.86 30.67 -17.59
C TYR A 217 25.77 31.49 -16.67
N ASN A 218 25.28 32.60 -16.12
CA ASN A 218 26.08 33.47 -15.25
C ASN A 218 26.35 32.82 -13.88
N ASN A 219 25.46 31.94 -13.41
CA ASN A 219 25.59 31.24 -12.13
C ASN A 219 24.75 29.95 -12.12
N TRP A 220 24.84 29.18 -11.02
CA TRP A 220 24.08 27.94 -10.85
C TRP A 220 22.56 28.15 -10.81
N LYS A 221 22.06 29.23 -10.20
CA LYS A 221 20.61 29.46 -10.13
C LYS A 221 20.00 29.66 -11.52
N GLU A 222 20.70 30.39 -12.38
CA GLU A 222 20.29 30.59 -13.76
C GLU A 222 20.28 29.28 -14.55
N PHE A 223 21.31 28.45 -14.39
CA PHE A 223 21.34 27.12 -14.99
C PHE A 223 20.17 26.25 -14.51
N LEU A 224 19.98 26.13 -13.20
CA LEU A 224 18.95 25.27 -12.59
C LEU A 224 17.53 25.73 -12.91
N LYS A 225 17.34 27.02 -13.20
CA LYS A 225 16.05 27.57 -13.59
C LYS A 225 15.70 27.30 -15.05
N ASN A 226 16.70 27.33 -15.93
CA ASN A 226 16.50 27.19 -17.37
C ASN A 226 16.60 25.73 -17.84
N GLU A 227 17.39 24.92 -17.14
CA GLU A 227 17.71 23.53 -17.50
C GLU A 227 17.31 22.56 -16.37
N GLY A 228 16.11 22.76 -15.79
CA GLY A 228 15.63 21.91 -14.70
C GLY A 228 15.34 20.46 -15.10
N ASP A 229 15.22 20.20 -16.40
CA ASP A 229 15.10 18.86 -16.99
C ASP A 229 16.36 18.00 -16.84
N VAL A 230 17.53 18.61 -16.58
CA VAL A 230 18.78 17.87 -16.25
C VAL A 230 18.58 16.88 -15.10
N PHE A 231 17.69 17.21 -14.16
CA PHE A 231 17.44 16.32 -13.04
C PHE A 231 16.64 15.08 -13.42
N ILE A 232 15.79 15.15 -14.44
CA ILE A 232 15.05 13.98 -14.94
C ILE A 232 16.04 13.01 -15.57
N GLU A 233 16.94 13.53 -16.42
CA GLU A 233 18.02 12.75 -17.04
C GLU A 233 18.91 12.05 -15.99
N VAL A 234 19.40 12.81 -14.99
CA VAL A 234 20.34 12.26 -14.00
C VAL A 234 19.66 11.32 -13.00
N LEU A 235 18.39 11.56 -12.65
CA LEU A 235 17.69 10.71 -11.69
C LEU A 235 17.28 9.37 -12.28
N LEU A 236 16.94 9.31 -13.56
CA LEU A 236 16.64 8.04 -14.21
C LEU A 236 17.87 7.13 -14.19
N ASP A 237 19.06 7.64 -14.48
CA ASP A 237 20.29 6.84 -14.44
C ASP A 237 20.66 6.34 -13.02
N GLU A 238 20.30 7.08 -11.96
CA GLU A 238 20.64 6.73 -10.57
C GLU A 238 19.55 5.92 -9.84
N ILE A 239 18.28 6.01 -10.27
CA ILE A 239 17.15 5.29 -9.68
C ILE A 239 16.95 3.92 -10.36
N VAL A 240 17.36 3.77 -11.63
CA VAL A 240 17.10 2.56 -12.43
C VAL A 240 18.13 1.43 -12.21
N ASP A 241 19.20 1.62 -11.42
CA ASP A 241 20.21 0.57 -11.21
C ASP A 241 20.04 -0.26 -9.91
N GLU A 242 19.94 -1.58 -10.10
CA GLU A 242 20.09 -2.74 -9.20
C GLU A 242 19.06 -3.15 -8.12
N THR A 243 18.02 -2.39 -7.74
CA THR A 243 17.02 -2.93 -6.79
C THR A 243 15.58 -2.53 -7.06
N MET A 244 15.00 -2.97 -8.18
CA MET A 244 13.56 -3.19 -8.25
C MET A 244 13.26 -4.45 -9.07
N ILE A 245 12.55 -5.37 -8.40
CA ILE A 245 11.81 -6.47 -9.00
C ILE A 245 10.99 -5.87 -10.16
N PRO A 246 10.95 -6.50 -11.35
CA PRO A 246 10.12 -5.98 -12.43
C PRO A 246 8.67 -5.99 -11.94
N LEU A 247 8.12 -4.83 -11.61
CA LEU A 247 6.70 -4.59 -11.76
C LEU A 247 6.45 -4.47 -13.27
N ASN A 248 6.66 -5.58 -13.99
CA ASN A 248 6.10 -5.88 -15.29
C ASN A 248 5.86 -4.63 -16.18
N GLU A 249 6.91 -3.90 -16.56
CA GLU A 249 6.79 -2.88 -17.61
C GLU A 249 6.53 -3.52 -18.99
N ASP A 250 6.88 -4.80 -19.17
CA ASP A 250 6.40 -5.58 -20.32
C ASP A 250 4.86 -5.69 -20.34
N TYR A 251 4.18 -5.68 -19.19
CA TYR A 251 2.73 -5.94 -19.11
C TYR A 251 1.85 -4.79 -19.61
N TYR A 252 2.30 -3.53 -19.42
CA TYR A 252 1.54 -2.36 -19.91
C TYR A 252 1.66 -2.21 -21.43
N ASP A 253 2.86 -2.44 -21.98
CA ASP A 253 3.05 -2.47 -23.43
C ASP A 253 2.34 -3.69 -24.04
N GLU A 254 2.49 -4.88 -23.46
CA GLU A 254 1.85 -6.11 -23.98
C GLU A 254 0.31 -6.04 -23.93
N GLU A 255 -0.29 -5.61 -22.81
CA GLU A 255 -1.75 -5.48 -22.70
C GLU A 255 -2.29 -4.46 -23.71
N LEU A 256 -1.59 -3.34 -23.92
CA LEU A 256 -1.95 -2.34 -24.93
C LEU A 256 -1.99 -2.96 -26.33
N HIS A 257 -0.93 -3.68 -26.73
CA HIS A 257 -0.89 -4.34 -28.03
C HIS A 257 -1.96 -5.44 -28.16
N ILE A 258 -2.23 -6.20 -27.10
CA ILE A 258 -3.31 -7.18 -27.05
C ILE A 258 -4.66 -6.48 -27.28
N ARG A 259 -4.93 -5.37 -26.59
CA ARG A 259 -6.17 -4.58 -26.75
C ARG A 259 -6.33 -4.04 -28.16
N GLN A 260 -5.24 -3.56 -28.78
CA GLN A 260 -5.25 -3.12 -30.17
C GLN A 260 -5.59 -4.29 -31.10
N PHE A 261 -4.93 -5.43 -30.95
CA PHE A 261 -5.19 -6.64 -31.74
C PHE A 261 -6.64 -7.11 -31.61
N LEU A 262 -7.16 -7.22 -30.38
CA LEU A 262 -8.54 -7.64 -30.13
C LEU A 262 -9.58 -6.64 -30.63
N SER A 263 -9.18 -5.40 -30.90
CA SER A 263 -10.02 -4.36 -31.51
C SER A 263 -10.01 -4.39 -33.04
N MET A 264 -9.06 -5.09 -33.67
CA MET A 264 -8.95 -5.18 -35.13
C MET A 264 -9.85 -6.26 -35.75
N PRO A 265 -10.50 -5.98 -36.88
CA PRO A 265 -11.23 -6.99 -37.67
C PRO A 265 -10.39 -8.22 -38.00
N HIS A 266 -10.96 -9.41 -37.81
CA HIS A 266 -10.25 -10.65 -38.10
C HIS A 266 -11.01 -11.56 -39.09
N ARG A 267 -10.29 -12.16 -40.04
CA ARG A 267 -10.85 -13.02 -41.10
C ARG A 267 -11.58 -14.25 -40.57
N LEU A 268 -11.14 -14.81 -39.45
CA LEU A 268 -11.79 -15.98 -38.81
C LEU A 268 -13.09 -15.62 -38.08
N LEU A 269 -13.37 -14.32 -37.92
CA LEU A 269 -14.55 -13.77 -37.25
C LEU A 269 -15.45 -13.01 -38.24
N ASP A 270 -15.44 -13.39 -39.52
CA ASP A 270 -16.23 -12.78 -40.59
C ASP A 270 -16.03 -11.26 -40.73
N GLY A 271 -14.81 -10.77 -40.42
CA GLY A 271 -14.49 -9.34 -40.45
C GLY A 271 -14.97 -8.55 -39.23
N MET A 272 -15.51 -9.20 -38.20
CA MET A 272 -15.65 -8.60 -36.87
C MET A 272 -14.32 -8.65 -36.12
N SER A 273 -14.09 -7.70 -35.22
CA SER A 273 -13.00 -7.83 -34.26
C SER A 273 -13.36 -8.83 -33.15
N PRO A 274 -12.37 -9.44 -32.46
CA PRO A 274 -12.62 -10.25 -31.27
C PRO A 274 -13.50 -9.55 -30.23
N LEU A 275 -13.25 -8.26 -29.99
CA LEU A 275 -14.08 -7.40 -29.14
C LEU A 275 -15.54 -7.36 -29.62
N GLN A 276 -15.80 -7.10 -30.89
CA GLN A 276 -17.17 -7.06 -31.42
C GLN A 276 -17.85 -8.44 -31.37
N ALA A 277 -17.09 -9.50 -31.65
CA ALA A 277 -17.57 -10.87 -31.63
C ALA A 277 -17.97 -11.33 -30.22
N SER A 278 -17.33 -10.84 -29.15
CA SER A 278 -17.67 -11.21 -27.76
C SER A 278 -19.07 -10.77 -27.36
N TYR A 279 -19.57 -9.67 -27.93
CA TYR A 279 -20.93 -9.17 -27.71
C TYR A 279 -22.00 -9.79 -28.63
N ASN A 280 -21.62 -10.67 -29.57
CA ASN A 280 -22.53 -11.26 -30.54
C ASN A 280 -22.77 -12.75 -30.25
N PRO A 281 -23.94 -13.14 -29.73
CA PRO A 281 -24.24 -14.55 -29.41
C PRO A 281 -24.12 -15.52 -30.59
N LYS A 282 -24.29 -15.02 -31.83
CA LYS A 282 -24.12 -15.85 -33.04
C LYS A 282 -22.65 -16.16 -33.33
N MET A 283 -21.73 -15.38 -32.79
CA MET A 283 -20.28 -15.52 -32.98
C MET A 283 -19.61 -16.35 -31.90
N SER A 284 -20.27 -16.68 -30.78
CA SER A 284 -19.65 -17.37 -29.63
C SER A 284 -18.90 -18.65 -30.02
N LYS A 285 -19.43 -19.46 -30.94
CA LYS A 285 -18.75 -20.67 -31.42
C LYS A 285 -17.52 -20.38 -32.28
N LYS A 286 -17.54 -19.30 -33.06
CA LYS A 286 -16.40 -18.86 -33.89
C LYS A 286 -15.33 -18.19 -33.03
N LEU A 287 -15.74 -17.34 -32.08
CA LEU A 287 -14.86 -16.68 -31.12
C LEU A 287 -14.14 -17.71 -30.25
N LYS A 288 -14.84 -18.72 -29.71
CA LYS A 288 -14.20 -19.80 -28.96
C LYS A 288 -13.12 -20.51 -29.78
N LYS A 289 -13.45 -20.90 -31.02
CA LYS A 289 -12.47 -21.51 -31.94
C LYS A 289 -11.30 -20.60 -32.29
N PHE A 290 -11.51 -19.29 -32.31
CA PHE A 290 -10.47 -18.30 -32.55
C PHE A 290 -9.52 -18.22 -31.34
N ILE A 291 -10.05 -18.18 -30.12
CA ILE A 291 -9.27 -18.20 -28.88
C ILE A 291 -8.51 -19.53 -28.74
N ASP A 292 -9.14 -20.68 -29.02
CA ASP A 292 -8.48 -22.01 -29.04
C ASP A 292 -7.28 -22.05 -30.01
N LYS A 293 -7.25 -21.18 -31.04
CA LYS A 293 -6.14 -21.06 -31.98
C LYS A 293 -5.04 -20.12 -31.47
N ILE A 294 -5.42 -19.07 -30.74
CA ILE A 294 -4.46 -18.20 -30.03
C ILE A 294 -3.71 -19.04 -29.00
N GLU A 295 -4.42 -19.80 -28.17
CA GLU A 295 -3.83 -20.67 -27.13
C GLU A 295 -2.84 -21.71 -27.69
N LYS A 296 -3.01 -22.11 -28.95
CA LYS A 296 -2.11 -23.04 -29.65
C LYS A 296 -0.94 -22.36 -30.36
N GLY A 297 -0.82 -21.04 -30.27
CA GLY A 297 0.17 -20.23 -30.99
C GLY A 297 -0.02 -20.22 -32.51
N GLU A 298 -1.20 -20.59 -33.02
CA GLU A 298 -1.46 -20.61 -34.47
C GLU A 298 -1.59 -19.19 -35.05
N ILE A 299 -1.81 -18.18 -34.20
CA ILE A 299 -2.06 -16.78 -34.57
C ILE A 299 -0.87 -15.89 -34.25
N ASP A 300 0.04 -16.28 -33.35
CA ASP A 300 1.21 -15.48 -32.95
C ASP A 300 2.06 -15.04 -34.15
N LYS A 301 2.19 -15.90 -35.17
CA LYS A 301 2.90 -15.59 -36.42
C LYS A 301 2.30 -14.44 -37.23
N GLU A 302 1.06 -14.06 -36.97
CA GLU A 302 0.40 -12.91 -37.60
C GLU A 302 0.80 -11.58 -36.91
N LEU A 303 1.43 -11.62 -35.73
CA LEU A 303 1.87 -10.47 -34.94
C LEU A 303 3.41 -10.50 -34.81
N GLN A 304 4.09 -9.50 -35.39
CA GLN A 304 5.56 -9.51 -35.49
C GLN A 304 6.30 -9.19 -34.18
N ALA A 305 5.58 -8.78 -33.12
CA ALA A 305 6.17 -8.20 -31.92
C ALA A 305 5.81 -8.92 -30.60
N ILE A 306 4.71 -9.67 -30.51
CA ILE A 306 4.21 -10.26 -29.24
C ILE A 306 3.63 -11.66 -29.47
N ASP A 307 4.04 -12.61 -28.64
CA ASP A 307 3.47 -13.97 -28.57
C ASP A 307 2.19 -13.96 -27.72
N ILE A 308 1.07 -13.53 -28.32
CA ILE A 308 -0.22 -13.36 -27.62
C ILE A 308 -0.76 -14.65 -26.98
N SER A 309 -0.29 -15.82 -27.42
CA SER A 309 -0.60 -17.12 -26.81
C SER A 309 -0.18 -17.22 -25.34
N ASN A 310 0.86 -16.50 -24.92
CA ASN A 310 1.32 -16.43 -23.53
C ASN A 310 0.39 -15.62 -22.62
N HIS A 311 -0.55 -14.86 -23.19
CA HIS A 311 -1.42 -13.92 -22.47
C HIS A 311 -2.90 -14.30 -22.55
N ILE A 312 -3.19 -15.60 -22.64
CA ILE A 312 -4.57 -16.11 -22.80
C ILE A 312 -5.50 -15.66 -21.66
N ASP A 313 -4.96 -15.53 -20.44
CA ASP A 313 -5.71 -15.08 -19.26
C ASP A 313 -6.15 -13.61 -19.39
N ILE A 314 -5.26 -12.76 -19.91
CA ILE A 314 -5.56 -11.34 -20.19
C ILE A 314 -6.62 -11.26 -21.29
N ILE A 315 -6.44 -11.99 -22.39
CA ILE A 315 -7.40 -12.03 -23.51
C ILE A 315 -8.78 -12.47 -23.04
N ASN A 316 -8.85 -13.52 -22.23
CA ASN A 316 -10.10 -14.00 -21.68
C ASN A 316 -10.73 -12.96 -20.75
N SER A 317 -9.94 -12.33 -19.87
CA SER A 317 -10.42 -11.28 -18.96
C SER A 317 -10.98 -10.08 -19.72
N LEU A 318 -10.29 -9.62 -20.77
CA LEU A 318 -10.74 -8.51 -21.61
C LEU A 318 -12.05 -8.82 -22.35
N LEU A 319 -12.15 -9.99 -22.98
CA LEU A 319 -13.29 -10.35 -23.82
C LEU A 319 -14.51 -10.83 -23.02
N TYR A 320 -14.27 -11.50 -21.88
CA TYR A 320 -15.30 -12.16 -21.09
C TYR A 320 -15.53 -11.54 -19.70
N GLY A 321 -14.71 -10.55 -19.30
CA GLY A 321 -14.74 -9.96 -17.96
C GLY A 321 -13.95 -10.79 -16.94
N GLU A 322 -13.59 -10.17 -15.82
CA GLU A 322 -13.10 -10.91 -14.64
C GLU A 322 -14.27 -11.41 -13.81
N ASN A 323 -15.33 -10.63 -13.78
CA ASN A 323 -16.55 -10.89 -13.05
C ASN A 323 -17.57 -11.41 -14.08
N SER A 324 -18.55 -12.23 -13.71
CA SER A 324 -19.62 -12.58 -14.67
C SER A 324 -20.66 -11.45 -14.78
N ILE A 325 -20.28 -10.17 -14.65
CA ILE A 325 -21.23 -9.06 -14.40
C ILE A 325 -22.10 -8.79 -15.64
N LEU A 326 -21.61 -9.03 -16.86
CA LEU A 326 -22.51 -8.95 -18.03
C LEU A 326 -23.58 -10.04 -18.10
N THR A 327 -23.50 -11.09 -17.29
CA THR A 327 -24.63 -12.05 -17.20
C THR A 327 -25.74 -11.57 -16.26
N ASP A 328 -25.49 -10.62 -15.34
CA ASP A 328 -26.53 -10.11 -14.46
C ASP A 328 -26.22 -8.77 -13.78
N ILE A 329 -26.40 -7.63 -14.46
CA ILE A 329 -26.46 -6.30 -13.80
C ILE A 329 -27.53 -6.22 -12.71
N GLU A 330 -28.55 -7.10 -12.73
CA GLU A 330 -29.52 -7.19 -11.64
C GLU A 330 -28.92 -7.81 -10.37
N SER A 331 -27.72 -8.39 -10.47
CA SER A 331 -26.95 -8.83 -9.31
C SER A 331 -26.22 -7.68 -8.61
N VAL A 332 -26.00 -6.53 -9.25
CA VAL A 332 -25.37 -5.37 -8.61
C VAL A 332 -26.38 -4.68 -7.68
N PRO A 333 -26.06 -4.52 -6.38
CA PRO A 333 -27.01 -4.11 -5.35
C PRO A 333 -27.13 -2.58 -5.22
N PHE A 334 -27.50 -1.89 -6.30
CA PHE A 334 -27.73 -0.44 -6.25
C PHE A 334 -28.86 -0.06 -5.27
N ASP A 335 -28.61 0.95 -4.42
CA ASP A 335 -29.59 1.51 -3.47
C ASP A 335 -30.89 2.03 -4.11
N ASN A 336 -30.85 2.38 -5.40
CA ASN A 336 -31.96 3.01 -6.10
C ASN A 336 -31.98 2.62 -7.58
N GLU A 337 -33.18 2.39 -8.12
CA GLU A 337 -33.44 2.06 -9.52
C GLU A 337 -32.85 3.09 -10.50
N THR A 338 -32.77 4.37 -10.13
CA THR A 338 -32.16 5.41 -10.97
C THR A 338 -30.66 5.20 -11.19
N TYR A 339 -29.92 4.69 -10.19
CA TYR A 339 -28.51 4.35 -10.33
C TYR A 339 -28.30 3.17 -11.27
N LYS A 340 -29.13 2.13 -11.09
CA LYS A 340 -29.17 0.97 -11.99
C LYS A 340 -29.50 1.38 -13.43
N ASN A 341 -30.45 2.29 -13.63
CA ASN A 341 -30.83 2.78 -14.95
C ASN A 341 -29.70 3.53 -15.66
N GLU A 342 -28.91 4.34 -14.96
CA GLU A 342 -27.72 4.96 -15.57
C GLU A 342 -26.67 3.93 -15.95
N ALA A 343 -26.45 2.92 -15.09
CA ALA A 343 -25.53 1.82 -15.33
C ALA A 343 -25.94 1.03 -16.60
N LEU A 344 -27.23 0.68 -16.70
CA LEU A 344 -27.83 0.02 -17.87
C LEU A 344 -27.70 0.87 -19.14
N LEU A 345 -27.90 2.19 -19.02
CA LEU A 345 -27.80 3.11 -20.14
C LEU A 345 -26.34 3.24 -20.63
N PHE A 346 -25.37 3.26 -19.73
CA PHE A 346 -23.94 3.22 -20.05
C PHE A 346 -23.60 1.91 -20.79
N ILE A 347 -23.93 0.76 -20.19
CA ILE A 347 -23.67 -0.57 -20.79
C ILE A 347 -24.25 -0.63 -22.20
N LYS A 348 -25.54 -0.30 -22.37
CA LYS A 348 -26.22 -0.33 -23.68
C LYS A 348 -25.48 0.46 -24.75
N ASN A 349 -24.88 1.58 -24.38
CA ASN A 349 -24.25 2.52 -25.29
C ASN A 349 -22.77 2.20 -25.61
N CYS A 350 -22.13 1.36 -24.78
CA CYS A 350 -20.72 0.97 -24.89
C CYS A 350 -20.49 -0.46 -25.39
N LYS A 351 -21.54 -1.31 -25.40
CA LYS A 351 -21.47 -2.68 -25.95
C LYS A 351 -20.84 -2.71 -27.35
N GLY A 352 -19.83 -3.57 -27.51
CA GLY A 352 -19.10 -3.75 -28.78
C GLY A 352 -18.16 -2.61 -29.16
N LYS A 353 -17.97 -1.61 -28.29
CA LYS A 353 -17.03 -0.50 -28.48
C LYS A 353 -15.90 -0.50 -27.45
N ILE A 354 -16.17 -1.05 -26.26
CA ILE A 354 -15.25 -1.12 -25.12
C ILE A 354 -15.24 -2.56 -24.60
N PHE A 355 -14.10 -3.01 -24.07
CA PHE A 355 -13.95 -4.36 -23.50
C PHE A 355 -14.89 -4.59 -22.34
N LEU A 356 -15.24 -5.85 -22.13
CA LEU A 356 -16.14 -6.25 -21.08
C LEU A 356 -15.52 -5.94 -19.71
N TYR A 357 -14.26 -6.32 -19.52
CA TYR A 357 -13.46 -5.97 -18.36
C TYR A 357 -13.64 -4.51 -17.90
N ASP A 358 -13.45 -3.56 -18.82
CA ASP A 358 -13.52 -2.14 -18.52
C ASP A 358 -14.94 -1.73 -18.09
N ILE A 359 -15.97 -2.23 -18.77
CA ILE A 359 -17.37 -2.00 -18.38
C ILE A 359 -17.61 -2.47 -16.94
N GLU A 360 -17.10 -3.62 -16.53
CA GLU A 360 -17.29 -4.14 -15.18
C GLU A 360 -16.62 -3.27 -14.12
N LYS A 361 -15.36 -2.87 -14.35
CA LYS A 361 -14.65 -1.95 -13.44
C LYS A 361 -15.36 -0.60 -13.31
N THR A 362 -15.93 -0.12 -14.42
CA THR A 362 -16.74 1.11 -14.42
C THR A 362 -17.98 0.97 -13.55
N ILE A 363 -18.63 -0.18 -13.62
CA ILE A 363 -19.87 -0.45 -12.87
C ILE A 363 -19.58 -0.62 -11.38
N ASP A 364 -18.48 -1.29 -11.03
CA ASP A 364 -18.00 -1.37 -9.65
C ASP A 364 -17.68 0.04 -9.11
N LEU A 365 -16.96 0.87 -9.88
CA LEU A 365 -16.73 2.28 -9.53
C LEU A 365 -18.05 3.05 -9.34
N TRP A 366 -19.00 2.86 -10.24
CA TRP A 366 -20.30 3.52 -10.16
C TRP A 366 -21.06 3.11 -8.91
N TYR A 367 -21.09 1.82 -8.60
CA TYR A 367 -21.68 1.31 -7.37
C TYR A 367 -21.03 1.99 -6.15
N LEU A 368 -19.71 1.93 -6.01
CA LEU A 368 -18.97 2.55 -4.90
C LEU A 368 -19.28 4.05 -4.78
N TYR A 369 -19.27 4.77 -5.91
CA TYR A 369 -19.59 6.20 -5.94
C TYR A 369 -21.01 6.46 -5.47
N THR A 370 -22.00 5.69 -5.96
CA THR A 370 -23.40 5.89 -5.57
C THR A 370 -23.68 5.54 -4.13
N SER A 371 -22.99 4.52 -3.61
CA SER A 371 -23.06 4.06 -2.22
C SER A 371 -22.55 5.12 -1.24
N ASP A 372 -21.47 5.84 -1.57
CA ASP A 372 -20.85 6.81 -0.67
C ASP A 372 -21.36 8.26 -0.92
N MET A 373 -21.47 8.68 -2.19
CA MET A 373 -21.83 10.06 -2.56
C MET A 373 -23.33 10.29 -2.71
N LYS A 374 -24.12 9.23 -2.90
CA LYS A 374 -25.59 9.27 -3.07
C LYS A 374 -26.07 10.41 -4.00
N PRO A 375 -25.59 10.47 -5.25
CA PRO A 375 -25.84 11.59 -6.15
C PRO A 375 -27.33 11.72 -6.55
N ILE A 376 -27.87 12.93 -6.57
CA ILE A 376 -29.25 13.15 -7.03
C ILE A 376 -29.30 13.18 -8.57
N ILE A 377 -29.98 12.21 -9.17
CA ILE A 377 -30.12 12.10 -10.63
C ILE A 377 -31.43 12.72 -11.10
N ARG A 378 -31.34 13.93 -11.65
CA ARG A 378 -32.52 14.68 -12.15
C ARG A 378 -32.90 14.35 -13.59
N LYS A 379 -31.92 13.92 -14.39
CA LYS A 379 -32.08 13.64 -15.82
C LYS A 379 -31.28 12.41 -16.19
N SER A 380 -31.91 11.46 -16.88
CA SER A 380 -31.22 10.27 -17.35
C SER A 380 -30.14 10.62 -18.37
N GLY A 381 -29.02 9.89 -18.34
CA GLY A 381 -27.82 10.13 -19.14
C GLY A 381 -26.80 11.04 -18.47
N SER A 382 -27.14 11.68 -17.34
CA SER A 382 -26.25 12.64 -16.66
C SER A 382 -25.03 11.98 -16.02
N TRP A 383 -25.13 10.69 -15.66
CA TRP A 383 -24.02 9.92 -15.10
C TRP A 383 -23.58 8.82 -16.05
N ALA A 384 -24.47 8.24 -16.85
CA ALA A 384 -24.07 7.30 -17.90
C ALA A 384 -23.07 7.90 -18.90
N SER A 385 -23.22 9.20 -19.22
CA SER A 385 -22.23 9.96 -20.00
C SER A 385 -20.88 10.10 -19.30
N VAL A 386 -20.89 10.23 -17.98
CA VAL A 386 -19.68 10.34 -17.17
C VAL A 386 -18.98 9.00 -17.07
N LEU A 387 -19.72 7.91 -16.85
CA LEU A 387 -19.19 6.55 -16.84
C LEU A 387 -18.51 6.20 -18.18
N GLU A 388 -19.10 6.61 -19.30
CA GLU A 388 -18.40 6.49 -20.59
C GLU A 388 -17.17 7.38 -20.65
N TYR A 389 -17.25 8.63 -20.20
CA TYR A 389 -16.14 9.58 -20.30
C TYR A 389 -14.91 9.22 -19.45
N ILE A 390 -15.11 8.84 -18.18
CA ILE A 390 -14.00 8.55 -17.23
C ILE A 390 -13.22 7.29 -17.60
N MET A 391 -13.81 6.41 -18.41
CA MET A 391 -13.18 5.18 -18.87
C MET A 391 -12.37 5.37 -20.15
N LEU A 392 -12.46 6.55 -20.77
CA LEU A 392 -11.67 6.88 -21.95
C LEU A 392 -10.31 7.34 -21.48
N ASP A 393 -9.42 6.38 -21.31
CA ASP A 393 -7.99 6.63 -21.33
C ASP A 393 -7.51 6.56 -22.79
N GLU A 394 -6.78 7.60 -23.23
CA GLU A 394 -6.31 7.76 -24.60
C GLU A 394 -5.37 6.62 -25.03
N ALA A 395 -4.74 5.93 -24.08
CA ALA A 395 -3.89 4.78 -24.35
C ALA A 395 -4.68 3.47 -24.64
N TRP A 396 -5.90 3.27 -24.11
CA TRP A 396 -6.44 1.91 -23.94
C TRP A 396 -7.49 1.45 -24.96
N CYS A 397 -8.01 2.35 -25.81
CA CYS A 397 -9.07 2.00 -26.77
C CYS A 397 -9.03 2.88 -28.04
N GLN A 398 -9.32 2.28 -29.20
CA GLN A 398 -9.53 3.03 -30.46
C GLN A 398 -10.81 3.91 -30.42
N TYR A 399 -11.75 3.60 -29.52
CA TYR A 399 -12.98 4.37 -29.36
C TYR A 399 -12.71 5.59 -28.45
N GLN A 400 -12.52 6.77 -29.06
CA GLN A 400 -12.18 8.02 -28.37
C GLN A 400 -13.17 9.15 -28.69
N PRO A 401 -14.44 9.07 -28.26
CA PRO A 401 -15.41 10.14 -28.48
C PRO A 401 -15.08 11.36 -27.62
N THR A 402 -15.24 12.56 -28.18
CA THR A 402 -15.09 13.81 -27.42
C THR A 402 -16.20 13.97 -26.38
N GLN A 403 -15.96 14.74 -25.31
CA GLN A 403 -17.00 15.09 -24.32
C GLN A 403 -18.27 15.64 -24.97
N LYS A 404 -18.14 16.39 -26.07
CA LYS A 404 -19.27 16.96 -26.82
C LYS A 404 -20.10 15.89 -27.52
N GLU A 405 -19.45 14.88 -28.10
CA GLU A 405 -20.11 13.75 -28.74
C GLU A 405 -20.82 12.87 -27.71
N ILE A 406 -20.17 12.59 -26.58
CA ILE A 406 -20.77 11.89 -25.45
C ILE A 406 -21.99 12.66 -24.93
N ALA A 407 -21.87 13.96 -24.66
CA ALA A 407 -22.99 14.77 -24.19
C ALA A 407 -24.20 14.70 -25.14
N LYS A 408 -23.94 14.80 -26.46
CA LYS A 408 -24.97 14.65 -27.49
C LYS A 408 -25.59 13.24 -27.49
N LYS A 409 -24.77 12.19 -27.39
CA LYS A 409 -25.20 10.78 -27.36
C LYS A 409 -26.18 10.50 -26.22
N TYR A 410 -25.91 11.03 -25.04
CA TYR A 410 -26.75 10.86 -23.85
C TYR A 410 -27.84 11.95 -23.69
N GLY A 411 -27.92 12.90 -24.61
CA GLY A 411 -28.91 13.97 -24.58
C GLY A 411 -28.73 14.94 -23.40
N VAL A 412 -27.51 15.11 -22.90
CA VAL A 412 -27.17 16.01 -21.78
C VAL A 412 -26.30 17.18 -22.24
N SER A 413 -26.10 18.17 -21.36
CA SER A 413 -25.23 19.31 -21.67
C SER A 413 -23.76 18.93 -21.48
N HIS A 414 -22.86 19.53 -22.27
CA HIS A 414 -21.41 19.39 -22.08
C HIS A 414 -20.98 19.77 -20.65
N SER A 415 -21.55 20.85 -20.10
CA SER A 415 -21.31 21.26 -18.72
C SER A 415 -21.69 20.20 -17.69
N THR A 416 -22.74 19.42 -17.95
CA THR A 416 -23.16 18.31 -17.06
C THR A 416 -22.13 17.18 -17.05
N VAL A 417 -21.61 16.79 -18.22
CA VAL A 417 -20.58 15.75 -18.31
C VAL A 417 -19.31 16.21 -17.58
N SER A 418 -18.86 17.44 -17.85
CA SER A 418 -17.65 18.01 -17.25
C SER A 418 -17.75 18.20 -15.73
N SER A 419 -18.87 18.70 -15.19
CA SER A 419 -19.01 18.90 -13.75
C SER A 419 -19.09 17.57 -13.00
N ASN A 420 -19.84 16.61 -13.54
CA ASN A 420 -20.04 15.32 -12.89
C ASN A 420 -18.78 14.44 -13.01
N SER A 421 -18.03 14.54 -14.10
CA SER A 421 -16.75 13.83 -14.23
C SER A 421 -15.72 14.31 -13.22
N GLN A 422 -15.64 15.62 -12.95
CA GLN A 422 -14.78 16.15 -11.88
C GLN A 422 -15.13 15.55 -10.52
N MET A 423 -16.43 15.38 -10.20
CA MET A 423 -16.86 14.76 -8.95
C MET A 423 -16.45 13.28 -8.88
N MET A 424 -16.60 12.53 -9.98
CA MET A 424 -16.20 11.12 -10.04
C MET A 424 -14.68 10.98 -9.93
N ILE A 425 -13.91 11.82 -10.64
CA ILE A 425 -12.45 11.82 -10.58
C ILE A 425 -11.97 12.14 -9.16
N GLN A 426 -12.58 13.12 -8.48
CA GLN A 426 -12.28 13.40 -7.07
C GLN A 426 -12.59 12.22 -6.15
N PHE A 427 -13.67 11.49 -6.43
CA PHE A 427 -13.98 10.26 -5.71
C PHE A 427 -12.95 9.17 -5.98
N MET A 428 -12.59 8.93 -7.24
CA MET A 428 -11.54 7.98 -7.63
C MET A 428 -10.25 8.33 -6.91
N TYR A 429 -9.82 9.59 -6.93
CA TYR A 429 -8.65 10.04 -6.19
C TYR A 429 -8.77 9.87 -4.69
N ARG A 430 -9.93 10.14 -4.08
CA ARG A 430 -10.13 9.83 -2.65
C ARG A 430 -9.98 8.35 -2.37
N VAL A 431 -10.54 7.51 -3.22
CA VAL A 431 -10.44 6.05 -3.13
C VAL A 431 -9.04 5.57 -3.49
N MET A 432 -8.24 6.28 -4.29
CA MET A 432 -6.87 5.88 -4.64
C MET A 432 -5.85 6.41 -3.63
N TYR A 433 -5.91 7.68 -3.21
CA TYR A 433 -4.94 8.29 -2.29
C TYR A 433 -5.14 7.92 -0.82
N SER A 434 -6.30 7.38 -0.43
CA SER A 434 -6.38 6.67 0.85
C SER A 434 -5.48 5.43 0.89
N TYR A 435 -5.00 4.95 -0.26
CA TYR A 435 -4.09 3.80 -0.37
C TYR A 435 -2.62 4.20 -0.27
N GLU A 436 -2.25 5.41 -0.68
CA GLU A 436 -0.83 5.85 -0.73
C GLU A 436 -0.33 6.38 0.61
N GLU A 437 -1.17 7.09 1.40
CA GLU A 437 -0.77 7.58 2.73
C GLU A 437 -0.48 6.45 3.74
N GLU A 438 -1.02 5.24 3.53
CA GLU A 438 -0.82 4.07 4.42
C GLU A 438 0.28 3.11 3.96
N GLN A 439 0.77 3.20 2.72
CA GLN A 439 1.92 2.40 2.26
C GLN A 439 3.22 2.74 3.00
N ASN A 440 3.31 3.96 3.55
CA ASN A 440 4.49 4.46 4.25
C ASN A 440 4.50 4.19 5.76
N GLN A 441 3.62 3.32 6.27
CA GLN A 441 3.72 2.84 7.65
C GLN A 441 3.99 1.33 7.68
N PRO A 442 5.11 0.88 8.27
CA PRO A 442 5.27 -0.53 8.61
C PRO A 442 4.33 -0.88 9.76
N GLU A 443 3.03 -1.04 9.48
CA GLU A 443 2.15 -1.75 10.39
C GLU A 443 2.49 -3.24 10.28
N LEU A 444 3.21 -3.73 11.31
CA LEU A 444 3.52 -5.14 11.54
C LEU A 444 2.26 -5.99 11.38
N LEU A 445 2.39 -7.16 10.74
CA LEU A 445 1.41 -8.22 10.87
C LEU A 445 1.48 -8.72 12.32
N ARG A 446 0.66 -8.16 13.20
CA ARG A 446 0.68 -8.49 14.62
C ARG A 446 -0.07 -9.81 14.80
N ALA A 447 0.65 -10.91 14.91
CA ALA A 447 0.04 -12.14 15.40
C ALA A 447 -0.21 -12.00 16.91
N PRO A 448 -1.35 -12.48 17.46
CA PRO A 448 -1.52 -12.56 18.90
C PRO A 448 -0.40 -13.41 19.51
N ALA A 449 0.10 -13.00 20.68
CA ALA A 449 1.17 -13.70 21.40
C ALA A 449 0.85 -15.18 21.70
N ASN A 450 -0.40 -15.61 21.53
CA ASN A 450 -0.84 -16.99 21.69
C ASN A 450 -0.56 -17.92 20.52
N ILE A 451 -0.27 -17.40 19.33
CA ILE A 451 0.28 -18.23 18.25
C ILE A 451 1.71 -18.69 18.62
N ILE A 452 2.37 -17.94 19.51
CA ILE A 452 3.58 -18.35 20.22
C ILE A 452 3.13 -19.18 21.43
N ASN A 453 2.79 -20.44 21.14
CA ASN A 453 2.44 -21.49 22.09
C ASN A 453 3.06 -21.28 23.48
N ARG A 454 2.25 -20.95 24.50
CA ARG A 454 2.72 -21.02 25.89
C ARG A 454 2.87 -22.51 26.22
N PRO A 455 4.09 -23.03 26.48
CA PRO A 455 4.30 -24.46 26.67
C PRO A 455 3.79 -24.99 28.02
N LYS A 456 2.77 -24.35 28.64
CA LYS A 456 2.17 -24.83 29.89
C LYS A 456 1.57 -26.23 29.72
N THR A 457 0.86 -26.45 28.61
CA THR A 457 0.30 -27.77 28.28
C THR A 457 1.39 -28.76 27.86
N GLU A 458 2.47 -28.30 27.22
CA GLU A 458 3.66 -29.11 26.90
C GLU A 458 4.33 -29.64 28.16
N LYS A 459 4.52 -28.76 29.17
CA LYS A 459 5.09 -29.14 30.46
C LYS A 459 4.27 -30.23 31.14
N SER A 460 2.96 -30.04 31.24
CA SER A 460 2.08 -31.05 31.85
C SER A 460 2.07 -32.37 31.07
N MET A 461 2.15 -32.34 29.73
CA MET A 461 2.26 -33.55 28.90
C MET A 461 3.60 -34.29 29.10
N LEU A 462 4.71 -33.55 29.25
CA LEU A 462 6.01 -34.13 29.57
C LEU A 462 6.01 -34.77 30.95
N ASP A 463 5.51 -34.07 31.96
CA ASP A 463 5.41 -34.60 33.33
C ASP A 463 4.60 -35.90 33.33
N ILE A 464 3.46 -35.95 32.62
CA ILE A 464 2.66 -37.17 32.44
C ILE A 464 3.46 -38.26 31.71
N SER A 465 4.13 -37.93 30.61
CA SER A 465 4.91 -38.90 29.83
C SER A 465 6.06 -39.51 30.62
N GLU A 466 6.78 -38.72 31.42
CA GLU A 466 7.86 -39.18 32.28
C GLU A 466 7.33 -40.11 33.38
N ILE A 467 6.20 -39.77 33.98
CA ILE A 467 5.55 -40.65 34.97
C ILE A 467 5.12 -41.97 34.33
N LEU A 468 4.57 -41.95 33.11
CA LEU A 468 4.16 -43.15 32.39
C LEU A 468 5.37 -44.03 32.00
N GLN A 469 6.50 -43.44 31.60
CA GLN A 469 7.70 -44.19 31.24
C GLN A 469 8.40 -44.82 32.45
N ASN A 470 8.27 -44.21 33.62
CA ASN A 470 8.86 -44.71 34.87
C ASN A 470 7.95 -45.70 35.62
N GLN A 471 6.80 -46.07 35.05
CA GLN A 471 5.89 -47.06 35.61
C GLN A 471 5.63 -48.22 34.66
N ASP A 472 5.75 -49.44 35.18
CA ASP A 472 5.35 -50.65 34.46
C ASP A 472 3.85 -50.88 34.65
N PHE A 473 3.08 -50.76 33.57
CA PHE A 473 1.66 -51.12 33.56
C PHE A 473 1.48 -52.57 33.12
N HIS A 474 0.72 -53.35 33.90
CA HIS A 474 0.43 -54.75 33.59
C HIS A 474 -0.75 -54.91 32.61
N SER A 475 -1.56 -53.88 32.41
CA SER A 475 -2.69 -53.83 31.46
C SER A 475 -3.03 -52.41 31.01
N ILE A 476 -3.81 -52.29 29.93
CA ILE A 476 -4.31 -50.99 29.43
C ILE A 476 -5.31 -50.38 30.42
N GLU A 477 -6.12 -51.21 31.10
CA GLU A 477 -7.02 -50.76 32.18
C GLU A 477 -6.25 -50.13 33.35
N ASP A 478 -5.08 -50.69 33.71
CA ASP A 478 -4.23 -50.14 34.77
C ASP A 478 -3.66 -48.77 34.39
N ALA A 479 -3.18 -48.63 33.14
CA ALA A 479 -2.70 -47.35 32.61
C ALA A 479 -3.81 -46.28 32.57
N ASN A 480 -5.02 -46.66 32.14
CA ASN A 480 -6.17 -45.75 32.10
C ASN A 480 -6.64 -45.34 33.51
N SER A 481 -6.66 -46.27 34.46
CA SER A 481 -7.00 -45.99 35.86
C SER A 481 -5.97 -45.03 36.50
N PHE A 482 -4.69 -45.26 36.23
CA PHE A 482 -3.60 -44.41 36.67
C PHE A 482 -3.67 -43.00 36.08
N MET A 483 -3.92 -42.88 34.77
CA MET A 483 -4.16 -41.60 34.09
C MET A 483 -5.34 -40.84 34.68
N ASN A 484 -6.46 -41.52 34.96
CA ASN A 484 -7.63 -40.91 35.60
C ASN A 484 -7.33 -40.45 37.03
N SER A 485 -6.49 -41.16 37.78
CA SER A 485 -6.05 -40.73 39.11
C SER A 485 -5.22 -39.44 39.06
N ILE A 486 -4.29 -39.35 38.10
CA ILE A 486 -3.49 -38.14 37.87
C ILE A 486 -4.35 -36.93 37.50
N LEU A 487 -5.30 -37.13 36.57
CA LEU A 487 -6.19 -36.07 36.11
C LEU A 487 -7.13 -35.55 37.20
N ASN A 488 -7.53 -36.42 38.14
CA ASN A 488 -8.47 -36.07 39.22
C ASN A 488 -7.79 -35.57 40.52
N ASN A 489 -6.59 -36.08 40.83
CA ASN A 489 -5.92 -35.82 42.11
C ASN A 489 -4.72 -34.87 42.02
N GLY A 490 -4.34 -34.45 40.80
CA GLY A 490 -3.15 -33.64 40.54
C GLY A 490 -1.88 -34.47 40.41
N MET A 491 -0.85 -33.88 39.79
CA MET A 491 0.45 -34.54 39.56
C MET A 491 1.12 -34.93 40.89
N LEU A 492 1.58 -36.18 41.01
CA LEU A 492 2.38 -36.64 42.15
C LEU A 492 3.74 -35.92 42.11
N GLU A 493 4.13 -35.25 43.20
CA GLU A 493 5.49 -34.73 43.37
C GLU A 493 6.47 -35.91 43.46
N GLN A 494 7.09 -36.29 42.33
CA GLN A 494 8.25 -37.18 42.35
C GLN A 494 9.56 -36.39 42.28
N ASN A 495 10.58 -36.95 42.94
CA ASN A 495 11.90 -36.37 43.16
C ASN A 495 12.57 -35.90 41.86
N LYS A 496 12.65 -34.56 41.67
CA LYS A 496 13.46 -33.87 40.64
C LYS A 496 14.98 -34.03 40.84
N SER A 497 15.45 -35.09 41.48
CA SER A 497 16.80 -35.14 42.04
C SER A 497 17.89 -35.63 41.07
N ASN A 498 17.61 -35.88 39.79
CA ASN A 498 18.62 -36.28 38.78
C ASN A 498 18.17 -35.96 37.33
N LEU A 499 17.82 -34.70 37.01
CA LEU A 499 17.52 -34.32 35.62
C LEU A 499 18.80 -34.30 34.76
N SER A 500 18.68 -34.66 33.48
CA SER A 500 19.76 -34.43 32.52
C SER A 500 19.95 -32.91 32.31
N LYS A 501 21.14 -32.47 31.89
CA LYS A 501 21.38 -31.05 31.55
C LYS A 501 20.39 -30.51 30.52
N LYS A 502 19.94 -31.37 29.59
CA LYS A 502 18.95 -31.03 28.56
C LYS A 502 17.57 -30.81 29.18
N ASP A 503 17.18 -31.63 30.14
CA ASP A 503 15.87 -31.52 30.79
C ASP A 503 15.84 -30.37 31.81
N GLU A 504 16.96 -30.11 32.50
CA GLU A 504 17.13 -28.87 33.27
C GLU A 504 17.00 -27.62 32.39
N ALA A 505 17.59 -27.62 31.20
CA ALA A 505 17.46 -26.52 30.25
C ALA A 505 16.00 -26.31 29.82
N LYS A 506 15.25 -27.39 29.52
CA LYS A 506 13.81 -27.30 29.19
C LYS A 506 12.99 -26.72 30.35
N GLU A 507 13.22 -27.14 31.59
CA GLU A 507 12.51 -26.60 32.76
C GLU A 507 12.76 -25.08 32.94
N LEU A 508 13.98 -24.62 32.67
CA LEU A 508 14.30 -23.19 32.67
C LEU A 508 13.55 -22.44 31.58
N ILE A 509 13.41 -23.03 30.39
CA ILE A 509 12.63 -22.45 29.29
C ILE A 509 11.14 -22.37 29.62
N TYR A 510 10.55 -23.41 30.20
CA TYR A 510 9.15 -23.35 30.65
C TYR A 510 8.93 -22.28 31.70
N SER A 511 9.86 -22.16 32.65
CA SER A 511 9.86 -21.07 33.64
C SER A 511 10.00 -19.69 32.99
N ALA A 512 10.78 -19.58 31.90
CA ALA A 512 10.95 -18.35 31.15
C ALA A 512 9.66 -17.94 30.43
N TRP A 513 8.95 -18.88 29.80
CA TRP A 513 7.67 -18.60 29.14
C TRP A 513 6.59 -18.13 30.11
N ASP A 514 6.57 -18.68 31.33
CA ASP A 514 5.62 -18.32 32.39
C ASP A 514 5.93 -17.00 33.09
N SER A 515 7.14 -16.46 32.92
CA SER A 515 7.54 -15.20 33.54
C SER A 515 6.90 -14.00 32.84
N ASN A 516 6.42 -13.02 33.60
CA ASN A 516 5.97 -11.73 33.07
C ASN A 516 7.12 -10.72 32.88
N SER A 517 8.35 -11.04 33.32
CA SER A 517 9.49 -10.14 33.28
C SER A 517 10.39 -10.43 32.09
N LYS A 518 10.47 -9.50 31.13
CA LYS A 518 11.39 -9.54 29.97
C LYS A 518 12.83 -9.91 30.40
N ARG A 519 13.35 -9.23 31.44
CA ARG A 519 14.69 -9.47 31.97
C ARG A 519 14.87 -10.90 32.49
N GLU A 520 13.85 -11.44 33.14
CA GLU A 520 13.89 -12.80 33.67
C GLU A 520 13.82 -13.85 32.55
N LYS A 521 13.01 -13.61 31.50
CA LYS A 521 12.98 -14.48 30.31
C LYS A 521 14.37 -14.63 29.69
N ILE A 522 15.04 -13.51 29.45
CA ILE A 522 16.40 -13.46 28.88
C ILE A 522 17.40 -14.15 29.81
N ARG A 523 17.32 -13.92 31.12
CA ARG A 523 18.22 -14.54 32.11
C ARG A 523 18.08 -16.06 32.12
N LEU A 524 16.85 -16.57 32.10
CA LEU A 524 16.55 -18.00 32.13
C LEU A 524 16.95 -18.68 30.80
N ALA A 525 16.68 -18.06 29.65
CA ALA A 525 17.13 -18.55 28.34
C ALA A 525 18.67 -18.63 28.26
N ASN A 526 19.38 -17.60 28.71
CA ASN A 526 20.84 -17.62 28.78
C ASN A 526 21.37 -18.70 29.74
N LYS A 527 20.66 -18.98 30.84
CA LYS A 527 21.02 -20.09 31.74
C LYS A 527 20.79 -21.45 31.08
N ALA A 528 19.70 -21.61 30.32
CA ALA A 528 19.42 -22.82 29.55
C ALA A 528 20.53 -23.10 28.52
N LEU A 529 21.00 -22.08 27.78
CA LEU A 529 22.10 -22.22 26.81
C LEU A 529 23.45 -22.62 27.44
N LYS A 530 23.68 -22.28 28.71
CA LYS A 530 24.89 -22.74 29.44
C LYS A 530 24.83 -24.23 29.80
N LEU A 531 23.62 -24.79 29.91
CA LEU A 531 23.40 -26.21 30.21
C LEU A 531 23.34 -27.03 28.91
N ASP A 532 22.64 -26.52 27.90
CA ASP A 532 22.49 -27.10 26.57
C ASP A 532 22.55 -26.02 25.49
N GLU A 533 23.68 -25.97 24.77
CA GLU A 533 23.89 -25.04 23.65
C GLU A 533 22.91 -25.25 22.49
N ASN A 534 22.25 -26.43 22.44
CA ASN A 534 21.26 -26.82 21.45
C ASN A 534 19.82 -26.57 21.91
N CYS A 535 19.62 -25.81 22.99
CA CYS A 535 18.30 -25.45 23.48
C CYS A 535 17.61 -24.44 22.53
N ILE A 536 16.87 -24.96 21.55
CA ILE A 536 16.25 -24.18 20.45
C ILE A 536 15.32 -23.09 20.99
N ASP A 537 14.47 -23.41 21.98
CA ASP A 537 13.55 -22.43 22.55
C ASP A 537 14.27 -21.30 23.31
N ALA A 538 15.51 -21.52 23.77
CA ALA A 538 16.30 -20.43 24.32
C ALA A 538 16.56 -19.38 23.25
N TYR A 539 16.97 -19.79 22.04
CA TYR A 539 17.16 -18.88 20.91
C TYR A 539 15.84 -18.20 20.50
N ASN A 540 14.71 -18.90 20.53
CA ASN A 540 13.38 -18.29 20.28
C ASN A 540 13.08 -17.16 21.29
N ILE A 541 13.35 -17.39 22.58
CA ILE A 541 13.18 -16.36 23.62
C ILE A 541 14.15 -15.19 23.41
N LEU A 542 15.42 -15.45 23.09
CA LEU A 542 16.39 -14.38 22.86
C LEU A 542 16.04 -13.56 21.62
N ALA A 543 15.58 -14.20 20.53
CA ALA A 543 15.11 -13.51 19.34
C ALA A 543 13.99 -12.53 19.67
N GLU A 544 13.00 -12.97 20.45
CA GLU A 544 11.81 -12.18 20.78
C GLU A 544 12.09 -11.07 21.80
N PHE A 545 12.98 -11.31 22.76
CA PHE A 545 13.13 -10.42 23.92
C PHE A 545 14.49 -9.74 24.04
N GLU A 546 15.58 -10.22 23.46
CA GLU A 546 16.92 -9.62 23.65
C GLU A 546 17.33 -8.66 22.54
N THR A 547 16.81 -8.84 21.33
CA THR A 547 17.24 -8.09 20.12
C THR A 547 16.73 -6.65 20.08
N ASN A 548 17.48 -5.78 19.40
CA ASN A 548 17.09 -4.38 19.16
C ASN A 548 16.86 -4.07 17.68
N THR A 549 17.31 -4.93 16.78
CA THR A 549 17.12 -4.79 15.33
C THR A 549 16.42 -6.02 14.75
N LEU A 550 15.69 -5.81 13.65
CA LEU A 550 15.00 -6.88 12.94
C LEU A 550 15.98 -7.92 12.40
N GLU A 551 17.14 -7.48 11.91
CA GLU A 551 18.18 -8.37 11.39
C GLU A 551 18.73 -9.30 12.49
N GLU A 552 19.04 -8.79 13.68
CA GLU A 552 19.46 -9.63 14.82
C GLU A 552 18.40 -10.69 15.17
N LYS A 553 17.11 -10.31 15.11
CA LYS A 553 15.98 -11.21 15.37
C LYS A 553 15.89 -12.32 14.32
N ILE A 554 16.02 -11.97 13.04
CA ILE A 554 16.06 -12.91 11.91
C ILE A 554 17.23 -13.88 12.06
N GLN A 555 18.42 -13.39 12.39
CA GLN A 555 19.60 -14.24 12.55
C GLN A 555 19.45 -15.24 13.69
N LEU A 556 18.84 -14.85 14.82
CA LEU A 556 18.57 -15.77 15.92
C LEU A 556 17.53 -16.84 15.56
N PHE A 557 16.46 -16.51 14.83
CA PHE A 557 15.52 -17.52 14.35
C PHE A 557 16.17 -18.46 13.32
N LYS A 558 16.93 -17.94 12.35
CA LYS A 558 17.69 -18.76 11.38
C LYS A 558 18.66 -19.70 12.11
N LYS A 559 19.33 -19.21 13.15
CA LYS A 559 20.20 -20.04 14.01
C LYS A 559 19.41 -21.13 14.73
N ALA A 560 18.25 -20.81 15.30
CA ALA A 560 17.37 -21.78 15.95
C ALA A 560 16.97 -22.90 14.98
N LEU A 561 16.56 -22.55 13.75
CA LEU A 561 16.18 -23.50 12.70
C LEU A 561 17.36 -24.39 12.29
N SER A 562 18.53 -23.81 12.04
CA SER A 562 19.73 -24.56 11.66
C SER A 562 20.15 -25.57 12.75
N ILE A 563 20.08 -25.18 14.02
CA ILE A 563 20.36 -26.08 15.15
C ILE A 563 19.32 -27.20 15.20
N SER A 564 18.03 -26.89 15.05
CA SER A 564 16.97 -27.91 15.01
C SER A 564 17.17 -28.93 13.90
N GLU A 565 17.46 -28.49 12.68
CA GLU A 565 17.71 -29.38 11.53
C GLU A 565 18.90 -30.31 11.79
N ARG A 566 19.96 -29.80 12.42
CA ARG A 566 21.13 -30.60 12.81
C ARG A 566 20.82 -31.62 13.90
N VAL A 567 20.05 -31.21 14.92
CA VAL A 567 19.74 -32.04 16.10
C VAL A 567 18.74 -33.14 15.77
N LEU A 568 17.71 -32.83 14.97
CA LEU A 568 16.67 -33.78 14.58
C LEU A 568 17.16 -34.67 13.42
N GLY A 569 17.91 -34.10 12.48
CA GLY A 569 18.42 -34.81 11.31
C GLY A 569 17.40 -34.93 10.16
N LYS A 570 17.92 -35.07 8.93
CA LYS A 570 17.10 -35.05 7.70
C LYS A 570 16.08 -36.18 7.62
N SER A 571 16.44 -37.39 8.06
CA SER A 571 15.52 -38.55 8.04
C SER A 571 14.32 -38.30 8.95
N TYR A 572 14.56 -37.76 10.16
CA TYR A 572 13.49 -37.45 11.11
C TYR A 572 12.50 -36.43 10.54
N PHE A 573 12.98 -35.41 9.83
CA PHE A 573 12.11 -34.45 9.14
C PHE A 573 11.24 -35.11 8.08
N GLN A 574 11.80 -36.02 7.29
CA GLN A 574 11.07 -36.72 6.23
C GLN A 574 10.03 -37.70 6.80
N GLU A 575 10.41 -38.48 7.80
CA GLU A 575 9.56 -39.50 8.43
C GLU A 575 8.40 -38.90 9.21
N ASN A 576 8.60 -37.72 9.82
CA ASN A 576 7.60 -37.09 10.69
C ASN A 576 6.87 -35.91 10.05
N LYS A 577 7.14 -35.62 8.77
CA LYS A 577 6.44 -34.57 8.02
C LYS A 577 4.92 -34.81 8.11
N GLY A 578 4.17 -33.77 8.45
CA GLY A 578 2.73 -33.85 8.69
C GLY A 578 2.32 -33.99 10.16
N HIS A 579 3.28 -34.32 11.04
CA HIS A 579 3.01 -34.63 12.45
C HIS A 579 3.82 -33.78 13.43
N PHE A 580 4.50 -32.72 12.96
CA PHE A 580 5.44 -31.95 13.78
C PHE A 580 4.80 -31.47 15.08
N TRP A 581 3.58 -30.93 15.04
CA TRP A 581 2.96 -30.44 16.28
C TRP A 581 2.67 -31.52 17.32
N GLY A 582 2.41 -32.76 16.90
CA GLY A 582 2.23 -33.90 17.81
C GLY A 582 3.52 -34.27 18.56
N LEU A 583 4.67 -33.86 18.04
CA LEU A 583 6.00 -34.23 18.53
C LEU A 583 6.63 -33.05 19.28
N LEU A 584 6.80 -33.21 20.59
CA LEU A 584 7.28 -32.16 21.49
C LEU A 584 8.66 -31.62 21.06
N GLU A 585 9.52 -32.48 20.52
CA GLU A 585 10.87 -32.16 20.08
C GLU A 585 10.92 -31.24 18.86
N THR A 586 9.86 -31.19 18.05
CA THR A 586 9.81 -30.35 16.84
C THR A 586 9.08 -29.02 17.05
N ARG A 587 8.35 -28.86 18.16
CA ARG A 587 7.63 -27.61 18.47
C ARG A 587 8.55 -26.37 18.57
N PRO A 588 9.76 -26.47 19.14
CA PRO A 588 10.70 -25.34 19.12
C PRO A 588 11.06 -24.89 17.69
N TYR A 589 11.19 -25.82 16.74
CA TYR A 589 11.42 -25.51 15.33
C TYR A 589 10.19 -24.81 14.71
N MET A 590 8.99 -25.31 14.99
CA MET A 590 7.75 -24.71 14.50
C MET A 590 7.51 -23.30 15.06
N ARG A 591 7.91 -23.04 16.32
CA ARG A 591 7.93 -21.69 16.92
C ARG A 591 8.93 -20.77 16.20
N ALA A 592 10.13 -21.27 15.91
CA ALA A 592 11.14 -20.52 15.17
C ALA A 592 10.69 -20.17 13.74
N LYS A 593 10.02 -21.11 13.02
CA LYS A 593 9.45 -20.85 11.69
C LYS A 593 8.41 -19.74 11.73
N MET A 594 7.52 -19.73 12.73
CA MET A 594 6.52 -18.67 12.90
C MET A 594 7.19 -17.30 13.13
N GLY A 595 8.14 -17.24 14.07
CA GLY A 595 8.87 -16.01 14.37
C GLY A 595 9.64 -15.47 13.16
N LEU A 596 10.26 -16.35 12.38
CA LEU A 596 10.92 -15.98 11.13
C LEU A 596 9.93 -15.43 10.09
N ALA A 597 8.78 -16.09 9.87
CA ALA A 597 7.76 -15.58 8.94
C ALA A 597 7.33 -14.17 9.29
N GLN A 598 7.07 -13.89 10.57
CA GLN A 598 6.70 -12.55 11.02
C GLN A 598 7.79 -11.53 10.69
N CYS A 599 9.06 -11.86 10.98
CA CYS A 599 10.16 -10.97 10.67
C CYS A 599 10.33 -10.73 9.15
N LEU A 600 10.13 -11.77 8.32
CA LEU A 600 10.20 -11.65 6.86
C LEU A 600 9.09 -10.75 6.31
N ILE A 601 7.89 -10.78 6.91
CA ILE A 601 6.80 -9.87 6.56
C ILE A 601 7.18 -8.44 6.93
N GLU A 602 7.72 -8.23 8.14
CA GLU A 602 8.18 -6.91 8.61
C GLU A 602 9.30 -6.33 7.74
N GLU A 603 10.18 -7.18 7.22
CA GLU A 603 11.26 -6.82 6.29
C GLU A 603 10.77 -6.62 4.85
N GLY A 604 9.51 -6.97 4.54
CA GLY A 604 8.95 -6.88 3.18
C GLY A 604 9.35 -8.01 2.23
N ARG A 605 9.94 -9.11 2.74
CA ARG A 605 10.37 -10.28 1.96
C ARG A 605 9.20 -11.23 1.70
N LYS A 606 8.29 -10.79 0.83
CA LYS A 606 6.99 -11.39 0.52
C LYS A 606 7.04 -12.89 0.22
N GLU A 607 7.79 -13.29 -0.81
CA GLU A 607 7.85 -14.68 -1.26
C GLU A 607 8.48 -15.61 -0.22
N GLU A 608 9.50 -15.14 0.50
CA GLU A 608 10.12 -15.93 1.57
C GLU A 608 9.16 -16.17 2.73
N ALA A 609 8.38 -15.17 3.13
CA ALA A 609 7.35 -15.32 4.15
C ALA A 609 6.24 -16.31 3.72
N ILE A 610 5.75 -16.19 2.47
CA ILE A 610 4.72 -17.09 1.91
C ILE A 610 5.23 -18.53 1.88
N ASN A 611 6.42 -18.76 1.34
CA ASN A 611 7.04 -20.09 1.30
C ASN A 611 7.24 -20.66 2.71
N ASN A 612 7.66 -19.81 3.66
CA ASN A 612 7.81 -20.24 5.05
C ASN A 612 6.49 -20.69 5.68
N PHE A 613 5.37 -20.01 5.39
CA PHE A 613 4.04 -20.45 5.85
C PHE A 613 3.59 -21.76 5.19
N TYR A 614 3.78 -21.92 3.87
CA TYR A 614 3.48 -23.18 3.19
C TYR A 614 4.30 -24.35 3.75
N ASP A 615 5.59 -24.13 4.04
CA ASP A 615 6.41 -25.13 4.72
C ASP A 615 5.82 -25.53 6.07
N MET A 616 5.36 -24.56 6.87
CA MET A 616 4.74 -24.84 8.17
C MET A 616 3.46 -25.67 8.02
N LEU A 617 2.60 -25.34 7.07
CA LEU A 617 1.39 -26.15 6.77
C LEU A 617 1.76 -27.55 6.26
N SER A 618 2.84 -27.68 5.49
CA SER A 618 3.34 -28.98 5.04
C SER A 618 3.88 -29.87 6.16
N LEU A 619 4.49 -29.25 7.18
CA LEU A 619 4.98 -29.93 8.38
C LEU A 619 3.89 -30.21 9.40
N ASN A 620 2.85 -29.37 9.44
CA ASN A 620 1.67 -29.50 10.29
C ASN A 620 0.36 -29.15 9.55
N PRO A 621 -0.21 -30.07 8.77
CA PRO A 621 -1.47 -29.86 8.03
C PRO A 621 -2.70 -29.67 8.91
N ASN A 622 -2.64 -30.06 10.19
CA ASN A 622 -3.73 -29.75 11.13
C ASN A 622 -3.69 -28.30 11.63
N ASP A 623 -2.64 -27.56 11.25
CA ASP A 623 -2.42 -26.15 11.54
C ASP A 623 -2.80 -25.71 12.96
N ASN A 624 -2.22 -26.41 13.93
CA ASN A 624 -2.43 -26.11 15.35
C ASN A 624 -1.92 -24.72 15.76
N GLN A 625 -1.06 -24.09 14.95
CA GLN A 625 -0.56 -22.73 15.20
C GLN A 625 -1.45 -21.65 14.57
N GLY A 626 -2.41 -22.01 13.72
CA GLY A 626 -3.25 -21.03 13.04
C GLY A 626 -2.53 -20.25 11.94
N VAL A 627 -1.52 -20.85 11.30
CA VAL A 627 -0.81 -20.29 10.14
C VAL A 627 -1.78 -19.92 9.02
N ARG A 628 -2.83 -20.72 8.79
CA ARG A 628 -3.81 -20.49 7.71
C ARG A 628 -4.49 -19.13 7.82
N TYR A 629 -4.78 -18.69 9.04
CA TYR A 629 -5.44 -17.39 9.30
C TYR A 629 -4.55 -16.20 8.95
N LEU A 630 -3.23 -16.36 9.04
CA LEU A 630 -2.27 -15.34 8.64
C LEU A 630 -1.98 -15.42 7.13
N LEU A 631 -1.82 -16.62 6.60
CA LEU A 631 -1.44 -16.86 5.21
C LEU A 631 -2.51 -16.38 4.22
N ALA A 632 -3.79 -16.71 4.44
CA ALA A 632 -4.86 -16.36 3.51
C ALA A 632 -5.00 -14.84 3.27
N PRO A 633 -5.12 -13.97 4.29
CA PRO A 633 -5.15 -12.53 4.08
C PRO A 633 -3.82 -11.99 3.56
N TYR A 634 -2.67 -12.54 3.96
CA TYR A 634 -1.38 -12.11 3.42
C TYR A 634 -1.22 -12.44 1.92
N LEU A 635 -1.78 -13.55 1.44
CA LEU A 635 -1.88 -13.87 0.02
C LEU A 635 -2.77 -12.85 -0.71
N MET A 636 -3.94 -12.51 -0.15
CA MET A 636 -4.84 -11.49 -0.71
C MET A 636 -4.19 -10.10 -0.75
N GLU A 637 -3.49 -9.72 0.32
CA GLU A 637 -2.70 -8.48 0.40
C GLU A 637 -1.68 -8.37 -0.74
N ASN A 638 -1.11 -9.50 -1.17
CA ASN A 638 -0.12 -9.58 -2.25
C ASN A 638 -0.73 -10.01 -3.59
N GLY A 639 -2.04 -9.85 -3.78
CA GLY A 639 -2.72 -10.11 -5.05
C GLY A 639 -2.95 -11.59 -5.40
N ARG A 640 -2.50 -12.53 -4.57
CA ARG A 640 -2.60 -13.99 -4.77
C ARG A 640 -3.95 -14.55 -4.30
N PHE A 641 -5.05 -13.99 -4.80
CA PHE A 641 -6.42 -14.38 -4.40
C PHE A 641 -6.78 -15.83 -4.73
N ALA A 642 -6.24 -16.37 -5.83
CA ALA A 642 -6.44 -17.77 -6.24
C ALA A 642 -5.85 -18.76 -5.21
N ASP A 643 -4.67 -18.44 -4.68
CA ASP A 643 -4.03 -19.25 -3.65
C ASP A 643 -4.75 -19.12 -2.31
N ALA A 644 -5.22 -17.91 -1.98
CA ALA A 644 -5.99 -17.66 -0.77
C ALA A 644 -7.30 -18.47 -0.74
N ILE A 645 -8.04 -18.55 -1.85
CA ILE A 645 -9.23 -19.39 -1.93
C ILE A 645 -8.89 -20.88 -1.88
N GLY A 646 -7.73 -21.29 -2.38
CA GLY A 646 -7.20 -22.65 -2.23
C GLY A 646 -7.08 -23.03 -0.74
N ILE A 647 -6.41 -22.19 0.06
CA ILE A 647 -6.29 -22.38 1.51
C ILE A 647 -7.66 -22.41 2.19
N MET A 648 -8.55 -21.47 1.87
CA MET A 648 -9.89 -21.42 2.49
C MET A 648 -10.76 -22.65 2.16
N ASN A 649 -10.57 -23.27 0.99
CA ASN A 649 -11.28 -24.49 0.61
C ASN A 649 -10.68 -25.73 1.27
N GLU A 650 -9.36 -25.76 1.50
CA GLU A 650 -8.68 -26.85 2.21
C GLU A 650 -9.11 -26.90 3.68
N TYR A 651 -9.24 -25.74 4.32
CA TYR A 651 -9.62 -25.61 5.73
C TYR A 651 -11.05 -25.05 5.86
N ASP A 652 -12.06 -25.68 5.25
CA ASP A 652 -13.42 -25.13 5.24
C ASP A 652 -14.05 -25.10 6.66
N GLU A 653 -14.20 -23.89 7.20
CA GLU A 653 -14.84 -23.60 8.49
C GLU A 653 -15.68 -22.30 8.40
N GLU A 654 -16.55 -22.08 9.40
CA GLU A 654 -17.43 -20.90 9.51
C GLU A 654 -16.95 -19.90 10.59
N SER A 655 -15.65 -19.62 10.63
CA SER A 655 -15.07 -18.59 11.50
C SER A 655 -15.28 -17.17 10.93
N SER A 656 -15.16 -16.14 11.79
CA SER A 656 -15.14 -14.74 11.36
C SER A 656 -14.13 -14.53 10.23
N ASP A 657 -12.92 -15.03 10.40
CA ASP A 657 -11.84 -15.02 9.42
C ASP A 657 -12.28 -15.45 8.03
N TRP A 658 -12.87 -16.64 7.93
CA TRP A 658 -13.28 -17.21 6.65
C TRP A 658 -14.50 -16.53 6.08
N LEU A 659 -15.46 -16.11 6.91
CA LEU A 659 -16.62 -15.38 6.42
C LEU A 659 -16.20 -14.03 5.80
N PHE A 660 -15.34 -13.26 6.47
CA PHE A 660 -14.84 -12.00 5.95
C PHE A 660 -13.89 -12.20 4.76
N ASN A 661 -12.96 -13.17 4.80
CA ASN A 661 -12.07 -13.45 3.68
C ASN A 661 -12.81 -13.99 2.45
N LYS A 662 -13.82 -14.85 2.61
CA LYS A 662 -14.69 -15.30 1.50
C LYS A 662 -15.51 -14.14 0.91
N ALA A 663 -15.96 -13.20 1.75
CA ALA A 663 -16.63 -11.99 1.30
C ALA A 663 -15.68 -11.10 0.48
N LEU A 664 -14.47 -10.83 0.98
CA LEU A 664 -13.42 -10.06 0.30
C LEU A 664 -13.01 -10.71 -1.03
N TYR A 665 -12.73 -12.02 -1.02
CA TYR A 665 -12.43 -12.78 -2.25
C TYR A 665 -13.58 -12.69 -3.26
N THR A 666 -14.83 -12.85 -2.81
CA THR A 666 -15.98 -12.78 -3.72
C THR A 666 -16.17 -11.37 -4.29
N PHE A 667 -15.92 -10.33 -3.49
CA PHE A 667 -15.93 -8.95 -3.96
C PHE A 667 -14.80 -8.70 -4.97
N LYS A 668 -13.57 -9.13 -4.68
CA LYS A 668 -12.44 -8.98 -5.62
C LYS A 668 -12.68 -9.72 -6.94
N SER A 669 -13.18 -10.95 -6.88
CA SER A 669 -13.33 -11.84 -8.05
C SER A 669 -14.66 -11.71 -8.78
N LYS A 670 -15.66 -11.03 -8.21
CA LYS A 670 -16.99 -10.88 -8.84
C LYS A 670 -17.58 -9.47 -8.74
N GLY A 671 -16.81 -8.51 -8.23
CA GLY A 671 -17.27 -7.15 -7.97
C GLY A 671 -18.34 -7.08 -6.88
N ALA A 672 -18.96 -5.91 -6.78
CA ALA A 672 -20.09 -5.71 -5.88
C ALA A 672 -21.35 -6.37 -6.44
N ASN A 673 -21.72 -7.53 -5.89
CA ASN A 673 -22.94 -8.23 -6.25
C ASN A 673 -23.69 -8.77 -5.02
N LYS A 674 -24.95 -9.18 -5.21
CA LYS A 674 -25.82 -9.75 -4.18
C LYS A 674 -25.16 -10.89 -3.41
N ARG A 675 -24.37 -11.75 -4.07
CA ARG A 675 -23.68 -12.85 -3.40
C ARG A 675 -22.57 -12.33 -2.48
N ALA A 676 -21.74 -11.40 -2.96
CA ALA A 676 -20.70 -10.77 -2.16
C ALA A 676 -21.30 -10.05 -0.95
N GLU A 677 -22.37 -9.27 -1.16
CA GLU A 677 -23.06 -8.59 -0.06
C GLU A 677 -23.69 -9.55 0.95
N ASN A 678 -24.35 -10.62 0.49
CA ASN A 678 -24.93 -11.61 1.39
C ASN A 678 -23.85 -12.30 2.23
N LEU A 679 -22.69 -12.60 1.64
CA LEU A 679 -21.55 -13.15 2.38
C LEU A 679 -21.02 -12.14 3.40
N LEU A 680 -20.89 -10.87 3.03
CA LEU A 680 -20.45 -9.83 3.95
C LEU A 680 -21.46 -9.59 5.08
N LYS A 681 -22.77 -9.57 4.79
CA LYS A 681 -23.82 -9.48 5.81
C LYS A 681 -23.75 -10.67 6.77
N LYS A 682 -23.60 -11.89 6.27
CA LYS A 682 -23.37 -13.09 7.12
C LYS A 682 -22.12 -12.94 7.99
N ALA A 683 -21.04 -12.38 7.46
CA ALA A 683 -19.81 -12.13 8.21
C ALA A 683 -20.01 -11.09 9.33
N ILE A 684 -20.69 -9.98 9.03
CA ILE A 684 -21.02 -8.92 10.00
C ILE A 684 -21.99 -9.43 11.08
N GLU A 685 -22.98 -10.25 10.71
CA GLU A 685 -23.88 -10.90 11.67
C GLU A 685 -23.14 -11.87 12.60
N ASN A 686 -22.12 -12.58 12.07
CA ASN A 686 -21.27 -13.46 12.86
C ASN A 686 -20.39 -12.67 13.83
N ASN A 687 -19.78 -11.57 13.38
CA ASN A 687 -18.99 -10.70 14.24
C ASN A 687 -19.08 -9.22 13.82
N LYS A 688 -20.02 -8.50 14.44
CA LYS A 688 -20.29 -7.08 14.19
C LYS A 688 -19.14 -6.14 14.50
N TYR A 689 -18.15 -6.58 15.29
CA TYR A 689 -17.04 -5.73 15.72
C TYR A 689 -15.94 -5.60 14.66
N VAL A 690 -15.84 -6.56 13.73
CA VAL A 690 -14.78 -6.58 12.70
C VAL A 690 -14.82 -5.32 11.85
N ALA A 691 -16.02 -4.92 11.40
CA ALA A 691 -16.19 -3.74 10.56
C ALA A 691 -15.65 -2.47 11.22
N ASP A 692 -15.85 -2.28 12.54
CA ASP A 692 -15.35 -1.11 13.26
C ASP A 692 -13.82 -0.97 13.20
N TYR A 693 -13.09 -2.09 13.23
CA TYR A 693 -11.62 -2.09 13.19
C TYR A 693 -11.09 -1.97 11.76
N LEU A 694 -11.69 -2.67 10.79
CA LEU A 694 -11.31 -2.54 9.38
C LEU A 694 -11.60 -1.14 8.83
N LEU A 695 -12.71 -0.51 9.25
CA LEU A 695 -13.05 0.87 8.90
C LEU A 695 -12.29 1.91 9.74
N GLN A 696 -11.42 1.46 10.65
CA GLN A 696 -10.63 2.31 11.54
C GLN A 696 -11.46 3.26 12.42
N ILE A 697 -12.74 2.93 12.65
CA ILE A 697 -13.61 3.61 13.63
C ILE A 697 -13.06 3.39 15.04
N LYS A 698 -12.46 2.21 15.27
CA LYS A 698 -11.74 1.84 16.49
C LYS A 698 -10.28 1.47 16.15
N PRO A 699 -9.30 1.93 16.93
CA PRO A 699 -7.91 1.56 16.72
C PRO A 699 -7.67 0.11 17.15
N ILE A 700 -6.81 -0.59 16.41
CA ILE A 700 -6.32 -1.92 16.78
C ILE A 700 -5.32 -1.72 17.95
N PRO A 701 -5.52 -2.38 19.11
CA PRO A 701 -4.64 -2.21 20.26
C PRO A 701 -3.22 -2.70 19.97
N LYS A 702 -2.22 -2.08 20.62
CA LYS A 702 -0.81 -2.50 20.52
C LYS A 702 -0.57 -3.90 21.10
N ILE A 703 -1.29 -4.26 22.15
CA ILE A 703 -1.24 -5.57 22.78
C ILE A 703 -2.50 -6.32 22.37
N LEU A 704 -2.32 -7.43 21.68
CA LEU A 704 -3.44 -8.25 21.21
C LEU A 704 -4.00 -9.14 22.32
N PRO A 705 -5.29 -9.51 22.25
CA PRO A 705 -5.94 -10.31 23.28
C PRO A 705 -5.34 -11.72 23.45
N ASP A 706 -5.23 -12.11 24.72
CA ASP A 706 -4.74 -13.42 25.16
C ASP A 706 -5.81 -14.54 25.12
N ASN A 707 -7.08 -14.25 24.87
CA ASN A 707 -8.10 -15.27 24.72
C ASN A 707 -9.07 -14.84 23.63
N ILE A 708 -9.45 -15.79 22.78
CA ILE A 708 -10.35 -15.57 21.65
C ILE A 708 -11.59 -16.41 21.89
N SER A 709 -12.75 -15.78 21.79
CA SER A 709 -14.04 -16.48 21.76
C SER A 709 -14.75 -16.17 20.46
N HIS A 710 -15.48 -17.14 19.92
CA HIS A 710 -16.23 -16.95 18.68
C HIS A 710 -17.22 -15.77 18.78
N GLY A 711 -17.24 -14.90 17.78
CA GLY A 711 -18.10 -13.71 17.71
C GLY A 711 -17.72 -12.58 18.69
N SER A 712 -16.58 -12.69 19.37
CA SER A 712 -16.15 -11.72 20.38
C SER A 712 -15.45 -10.49 19.78
N LYS A 713 -15.29 -9.45 20.60
CA LYS A 713 -14.50 -8.27 20.25
C LYS A 713 -13.02 -8.65 20.07
N GLU A 714 -12.54 -9.62 20.83
CA GLU A 714 -11.17 -10.11 20.81
C GLU A 714 -10.85 -10.85 19.51
N GLU A 715 -11.78 -11.65 19.01
CA GLU A 715 -11.70 -12.28 17.68
C GLU A 715 -11.62 -11.22 16.57
N ALA A 716 -12.44 -10.17 16.66
CA ALA A 716 -12.43 -9.08 15.69
C ALA A 716 -11.12 -8.29 15.68
N ILE A 717 -10.54 -8.03 16.86
CA ILE A 717 -9.22 -7.37 16.99
C ILE A 717 -8.14 -8.21 16.30
N ASN A 718 -8.15 -9.53 16.53
CA ASN A 718 -7.16 -10.42 15.94
C ASN A 718 -7.32 -10.47 14.44
N TYR A 719 -8.52 -10.73 13.92
CA TYR A 719 -8.76 -10.72 12.48
C TYR A 719 -8.30 -9.42 11.81
N ALA A 720 -8.71 -8.27 12.34
CA ALA A 720 -8.32 -6.98 11.78
C ALA A 720 -6.80 -6.75 11.82
N SER A 721 -6.09 -7.29 12.82
CA SER A 721 -4.64 -7.09 12.96
C SER A 721 -3.78 -7.69 11.84
N TYR A 722 -4.28 -8.71 11.12
CA TYR A 722 -3.60 -9.31 9.98
C TYR A 722 -4.35 -9.19 8.65
N ALA A 723 -5.66 -8.91 8.67
CA ALA A 723 -6.46 -8.80 7.45
C ALA A 723 -6.68 -7.36 6.96
N LYS A 724 -6.51 -6.34 7.81
CA LYS A 724 -6.76 -4.92 7.45
C LYS A 724 -6.11 -4.51 6.13
N LYS A 725 -4.82 -4.81 5.95
CA LYS A 725 -4.07 -4.49 4.71
C LYS A 725 -4.62 -5.18 3.46
N ALA A 726 -5.14 -6.40 3.59
CA ALA A 726 -5.76 -7.10 2.45
C ALA A 726 -7.05 -6.38 2.01
N TRP A 727 -7.86 -5.91 2.96
CA TRP A 727 -9.03 -5.09 2.67
C TRP A 727 -8.66 -3.73 2.08
N GLU A 728 -7.64 -3.08 2.63
CA GLU A 728 -7.16 -1.80 2.14
C GLU A 728 -6.64 -1.93 0.72
N LYS A 729 -5.70 -2.85 0.44
CA LYS A 729 -5.15 -3.04 -0.92
C LYS A 729 -6.14 -3.57 -1.94
N THR A 730 -7.26 -4.15 -1.50
CA THR A 730 -8.34 -4.52 -2.42
C THR A 730 -9.13 -3.28 -2.81
N TRP A 731 -8.89 -2.78 -4.02
CA TRP A 731 -9.54 -1.58 -4.55
C TRP A 731 -11.05 -1.57 -4.30
N GLY A 732 -11.53 -0.54 -3.58
CA GLY A 732 -12.96 -0.33 -3.29
C GLY A 732 -13.54 -1.15 -2.12
N ALA A 733 -12.81 -2.11 -1.55
CA ALA A 733 -13.36 -3.00 -0.52
C ALA A 733 -13.70 -2.29 0.78
N ILE A 734 -12.91 -1.29 1.20
CA ILE A 734 -13.20 -0.47 2.40
C ILE A 734 -14.47 0.36 2.23
N ALA A 735 -14.63 1.01 1.07
CA ALA A 735 -15.84 1.78 0.75
C ALA A 735 -17.07 0.86 0.68
N TRP A 736 -16.93 -0.31 0.08
CA TRP A 736 -17.95 -1.35 0.05
C TRP A 736 -18.32 -1.85 1.45
N LEU A 737 -17.34 -2.17 2.30
CA LEU A 737 -17.56 -2.57 3.69
C LEU A 737 -18.36 -1.52 4.47
N LYS A 738 -17.96 -0.25 4.34
CA LYS A 738 -18.66 0.88 4.97
C LYS A 738 -20.11 0.96 4.53
N HIS A 739 -20.36 0.76 3.23
CA HIS A 739 -21.71 0.79 2.69
C HIS A 739 -22.59 -0.33 3.26
N VAL A 740 -22.12 -1.58 3.18
CA VAL A 740 -22.86 -2.75 3.65
C VAL A 740 -23.04 -2.74 5.17
N ASN A 741 -22.08 -2.22 5.94
CA ASN A 741 -22.20 -2.13 7.40
C ASN A 741 -23.22 -1.07 7.87
N ASN A 742 -23.52 -0.07 7.04
CA ASN A 742 -24.47 1.00 7.38
C ASN A 742 -25.92 0.69 6.98
N ASN A 743 -26.14 -0.38 6.23
CA ASN A 743 -27.43 -0.79 5.63
C ASN A 743 -27.84 -2.17 6.13
#